data_AF-A0A6G9YIS6-F1
#
_entry.id   AF-A0A6G9YIS6-F1
#
_cell.length_a   1.000
_cell.length_b   1.000
_cell.length_c   1.000
_cell.angle_alpha   90.00
_cell.angle_beta   90.00
_cell.angle_gamma   90.00
#
_symmetry.space_group_name_H-M   'P 1'
#
loop_
_entity.id
_entity.type
_entity.pdbx_description
1 polymer ?
#
loop_
_entity_poly.entity_id
_entity_poly.type
_entity_poly.pdbx_seq_one_letter_code
_entity_poly.pdbx_strand_id
1 'polypeptide(L)'
;MRSPRWPPASDSPAPRRISRRWTICGRRCASANCWSGRRVSTTRCWTRRVASTGSGPPTNGANCRRCYCTRACGPRRAARSIPAASSKHSRPWPNSREGIRRSPTDRRRWDIMHSRLATELRADAGYPAWAERAKAFERQPDPDAAGRPPVRIALLATFAAEFLADLLPLAAARAGLSAQLRTFPFGQLEQVLFDGENDLREGDYVVLAGSHHDLVDTVEDSVRRWVGLWEAAARLGVRVVQLGFAPPVLDPYRGAALRTPRSRSALVREVNRQLAEYAAGRVLFVDVEQLAAQVGLRNWEDGRGWYAMRQPFAADSLPWLATAIADTIAADRGLSARCVVVDLDGTLWGGVLGDDGITGVRVGVGAEGEAFADFQRYLRGLTERGVLLAVASKNDRELALEALAETPGMVLRPSDFACVVADWRPKSEQLKEISNKLRLGLASMVFVDDNRAECEQVVAAHPQVRAICLPVAPSKFPAALAAVPWLQPGTLSAEDFARQRSYQALAAAEELSVGNSLDEFLDGLEMTAVIEPIDARTLDRAAQLIAKTNQFNLTTRRHTQAEVGQLRTDERWFTATLRLRDRFADHGIVGVLLAEHIGDGVEIDTLLLSCRVIGRTAESNLLAAVSHWAIERGARQLTGRYVPTVRNALVADLYPRLGFDTERRTPEVSVFGYDLTGGPVPASPHIREAQLQHEH
;
A
#
# COMPACT_ATOMS: atom_id res chain seq x y z
N MET A 1 4.16 -42.32 14.58
CA MET A 1 5.32 -43.13 14.14
C MET A 1 5.52 -42.91 12.64
N ARG A 2 6.80 -42.74 12.23
CA ARG A 2 7.36 -42.65 10.86
C ARG A 2 7.16 -41.33 10.10
N SER A 3 8.18 -40.48 10.23
CA SER A 3 8.55 -39.36 9.38
C SER A 3 9.16 -39.83 8.03
N PRO A 4 9.07 -39.04 6.94
CA PRO A 4 9.69 -39.40 5.67
C PRO A 4 11.19 -39.08 5.68
N ARG A 5 12.01 -40.07 5.27
CA ARG A 5 13.46 -39.95 5.06
C ARG A 5 13.74 -39.31 3.69
N TRP A 6 14.69 -38.39 3.65
CA TRP A 6 15.31 -37.87 2.42
C TRP A 6 16.31 -38.90 1.84
N PRO A 7 16.50 -38.97 0.51
CA PRO A 7 17.46 -39.86 -0.14
C PRO A 7 18.92 -39.35 -0.04
N PRO A 8 19.93 -40.23 -0.18
CA PRO A 8 21.33 -39.88 0.05
C PRO A 8 21.95 -39.09 -1.12
N ALA A 9 22.86 -38.18 -0.78
CA ALA A 9 23.64 -37.38 -1.70
C ALA A 9 24.62 -38.23 -2.53
N SER A 10 24.64 -38.01 -3.84
CA SER A 10 25.62 -38.54 -4.77
C SER A 10 26.92 -37.72 -4.75
N ASP A 11 28.04 -38.44 -4.77
CA ASP A 11 29.42 -37.96 -4.76
C ASP A 11 29.77 -36.92 -5.85
N SER A 12 30.59 -35.94 -5.48
CA SER A 12 31.41 -35.14 -6.41
C SER A 12 32.74 -34.77 -5.75
N PRO A 13 33.86 -34.73 -6.51
CA PRO A 13 35.20 -34.93 -5.98
C PRO A 13 35.86 -33.65 -5.41
N ALA A 14 36.73 -33.87 -4.42
CA ALA A 14 37.46 -32.85 -3.66
C ALA A 14 38.37 -31.93 -4.51
N PRO A 15 38.52 -30.63 -4.13
CA PRO A 15 39.49 -29.75 -4.76
C PRO A 15 40.89 -29.87 -4.14
N ARG A 16 41.89 -29.93 -5.02
CA ARG A 16 43.33 -29.98 -4.74
C ARG A 16 43.81 -28.72 -3.99
N ARG A 17 44.59 -28.93 -2.92
CA ARG A 17 45.39 -27.89 -2.25
C ARG A 17 46.49 -27.39 -3.19
N ILE A 18 46.54 -26.08 -3.42
CA ILE A 18 47.73 -25.39 -3.93
C ILE A 18 48.18 -24.38 -2.88
N SER A 19 49.32 -24.67 -2.25
CA SER A 19 50.05 -23.75 -1.39
C SER A 19 50.83 -22.75 -2.25
N ARG A 20 50.66 -21.44 -2.03
CA ARG A 20 51.65 -20.44 -2.46
C ARG A 20 51.99 -19.49 -1.32
N ARG A 21 53.27 -19.53 -0.94
CA ARG A 21 53.98 -18.60 -0.06
C ARG A 21 53.90 -17.19 -0.63
N TRP A 22 53.69 -16.20 0.23
CA TRP A 22 53.93 -14.79 -0.09
C TRP A 22 55.28 -14.37 0.49
N THR A 23 56.17 -13.96 -0.41
CA THR A 23 57.49 -13.39 -0.10
C THR A 23 57.36 -11.88 -0.04
N ILE A 24 57.94 -11.26 0.99
CA ILE A 24 58.10 -9.81 1.13
C ILE A 24 59.15 -9.32 0.12
N CYS A 25 58.86 -8.25 -0.61
CA CYS A 25 59.88 -7.42 -1.24
C CYS A 25 59.47 -5.95 -1.20
N GLY A 26 60.36 -5.10 -0.71
CA GLY A 26 60.19 -3.65 -0.64
C GLY A 26 61.18 -2.93 -1.55
N ARG A 27 60.79 -1.73 -2.02
CA ARG A 27 61.56 -0.52 -2.44
C ARG A 27 60.59 0.35 -3.27
N ARG A 28 60.18 1.54 -2.81
CA ARG A 28 60.80 2.88 -2.81
C ARG A 28 60.73 3.64 -4.16
N CYS A 29 60.28 4.91 -4.02
CA CYS A 29 60.42 6.09 -4.89
C CYS A 29 59.55 6.12 -6.16
N ALA A 30 59.13 7.26 -6.71
CA ALA A 30 58.95 8.66 -6.31
C ALA A 30 58.47 9.37 -7.59
N SER A 31 57.46 10.25 -7.55
CA SER A 31 57.38 11.43 -8.44
C SER A 31 56.13 12.26 -8.13
N ALA A 32 56.36 13.57 -8.07
CA ALA A 32 55.44 14.63 -7.69
C ALA A 32 54.84 15.35 -8.92
N ASN A 33 53.99 16.35 -8.61
CA ASN A 33 53.50 17.51 -9.39
C ASN A 33 52.09 17.37 -9.99
N CYS A 34 51.18 18.36 -9.90
CA CYS A 34 51.16 19.67 -9.21
C CYS A 34 49.74 20.28 -9.30
N TRP A 35 49.36 21.06 -8.26
CA TRP A 35 48.53 22.30 -8.25
C TRP A 35 47.04 22.24 -8.70
N SER A 36 46.07 22.98 -8.15
CA SER A 36 45.90 23.99 -7.07
C SER A 36 44.36 24.25 -6.97
N GLY A 37 43.70 24.74 -5.92
CA GLY A 37 44.12 25.33 -4.65
C GLY A 37 42.94 25.84 -3.78
N ARG A 38 43.33 26.66 -2.80
CA ARG A 38 42.57 27.50 -1.82
C ARG A 38 42.20 26.91 -0.44
N ARG A 39 43.18 27.11 0.46
CA ARG A 39 43.15 27.58 1.87
C ARG A 39 41.80 27.84 2.54
N VAL A 40 41.62 27.29 3.76
CA VAL A 40 41.19 28.03 4.97
C VAL A 40 41.96 27.51 6.19
N SER A 41 42.18 28.42 7.13
CA SER A 41 43.15 28.50 8.22
C SER A 41 43.06 27.46 9.35
N THR A 42 44.25 27.18 9.89
CA THR A 42 44.58 26.53 11.16
C THR A 42 43.95 27.17 12.40
N THR A 43 43.49 26.33 13.33
CA THR A 43 43.73 26.56 14.78
C THR A 43 43.90 25.20 15.48
N ARG A 44 45.12 24.92 15.96
CA ARG A 44 45.43 23.84 16.89
C ARG A 44 45.28 24.39 18.32
N CYS A 45 44.69 23.61 19.23
CA CYS A 45 44.95 23.76 20.65
C CYS A 45 45.21 22.38 21.27
N TRP A 46 46.30 22.30 22.03
CA TRP A 46 46.91 21.10 22.60
C TRP A 46 46.15 20.63 23.85
N THR A 47 46.03 19.32 24.03
CA THR A 47 45.71 18.70 25.34
C THR A 47 46.97 18.07 25.92
N ARG A 48 47.34 18.49 27.13
CA ARG A 48 48.46 17.95 27.92
C ARG A 48 47.90 16.91 28.90
N ARG A 49 48.38 15.67 28.82
CA ARG A 49 48.24 14.66 29.88
C ARG A 49 49.20 14.98 31.02
N VAL A 50 48.73 14.86 32.26
CA VAL A 50 49.57 14.48 33.40
C VAL A 50 48.78 13.46 34.21
N ALA A 51 49.41 12.31 34.46
CA ALA A 51 48.97 11.30 35.40
C ALA A 51 49.73 11.49 36.71
N SER A 52 49.06 11.30 37.85
CA SER A 52 49.73 10.87 39.08
C SER A 52 48.74 10.13 39.99
N THR A 53 49.22 8.96 40.40
CA THR A 53 48.77 7.97 41.37
C THR A 53 48.30 8.50 42.73
N GLY A 54 47.36 7.80 43.36
CA GLY A 54 47.05 7.93 44.79
C GLY A 54 45.87 7.07 45.25
N SER A 55 46.16 6.07 46.07
CA SER A 55 45.31 5.01 46.63
C SER A 55 44.59 5.42 47.94
N GLY A 56 43.37 4.90 48.18
CA GLY A 56 42.79 4.76 49.54
C GLY A 56 41.28 5.12 49.69
N PRO A 57 40.41 4.31 50.34
CA PRO A 57 38.93 4.39 50.24
C PRO A 57 38.25 4.88 51.56
N PRO A 58 36.95 4.60 51.83
CA PRO A 58 35.78 5.44 51.51
C PRO A 58 35.05 5.96 52.78
N THR A 59 34.22 7.00 52.69
CA THR A 59 33.17 7.24 53.71
C THR A 59 31.92 7.94 53.15
N ASN A 60 30.80 7.48 53.70
CA ASN A 60 29.40 7.89 53.52
C ASN A 60 29.14 9.40 53.67
N GLY A 61 28.00 9.86 53.13
CA GLY A 61 27.28 10.98 53.76
C GLY A 61 26.46 11.87 52.84
N ALA A 62 25.18 11.53 52.74
CA ALA A 62 23.99 12.33 52.47
C ALA A 62 24.06 13.88 52.41
N ASN A 63 23.21 14.41 51.51
CA ASN A 63 22.32 15.57 51.64
C ASN A 63 22.86 16.96 52.05
N CYS A 64 22.65 17.95 51.16
CA CYS A 64 21.85 19.18 51.40
C CYS A 64 21.99 20.12 50.17
N ARG A 65 20.96 20.27 49.34
CA ARG A 65 19.96 21.37 49.32
C ARG A 65 20.50 22.81 49.42
N ARG A 66 20.22 23.56 48.33
CA ARG A 66 19.89 24.99 48.19
C ARG A 66 20.95 26.04 48.54
N CYS A 67 21.26 26.91 47.57
CA CYS A 67 20.81 28.31 47.63
C CYS A 67 21.00 29.08 46.30
N TYR A 68 20.06 29.99 46.07
CA TYR A 68 19.98 31.01 45.02
C TYR A 68 20.99 32.15 45.24
N CYS A 69 21.45 32.81 44.16
CA CYS A 69 21.76 34.25 44.05
C CYS A 69 22.20 34.56 42.59
N THR A 70 21.38 35.20 41.74
CA THR A 70 21.28 36.65 41.41
C THR A 70 22.51 37.35 40.81
N ARG A 71 22.38 37.67 39.50
CA ARG A 71 22.71 38.91 38.73
C ARG A 71 24.01 39.72 38.98
N ALA A 72 24.74 39.97 37.87
CA ALA A 72 25.35 41.25 37.45
C ALA A 72 25.72 41.13 35.94
N CYS A 73 25.21 41.90 34.95
CA CYS A 73 25.33 43.32 34.58
C CYS A 73 26.65 43.78 33.89
N GLY A 74 26.59 43.89 32.55
CA GLY A 74 27.17 44.97 31.69
C GLY A 74 28.62 44.82 31.16
N PRO A 75 29.06 45.60 30.13
CA PRO A 75 28.37 46.69 29.41
C PRO A 75 28.47 46.72 27.85
N ARG A 76 27.67 47.61 27.24
CA ARG A 76 27.57 47.99 25.80
C ARG A 76 28.54 49.13 25.40
N ARG A 77 28.83 49.31 24.10
CA ARG A 77 29.36 50.57 23.50
C ARG A 77 28.60 51.00 22.23
N ALA A 78 28.51 52.32 22.08
CA ALA A 78 27.89 53.25 21.11
C ALA A 78 28.09 52.92 19.60
N ALA A 79 27.14 53.15 18.67
CA ALA A 79 26.39 54.34 18.20
C ALA A 79 27.17 55.30 17.25
N ARG A 80 26.69 55.44 16.01
CA ARG A 80 26.85 56.61 15.12
C ARG A 80 25.70 56.66 14.09
N SER A 81 25.19 57.86 13.83
CA SER A 81 23.99 58.20 13.04
C SER A 81 24.24 59.40 12.11
N ILE A 82 23.26 59.68 11.23
CA ILE A 82 22.82 60.98 10.59
C ILE A 82 23.03 61.04 9.04
N PRO A 83 22.18 61.73 8.20
CA PRO A 83 20.84 62.37 8.34
C PRO A 83 19.77 62.02 7.25
N ALA A 84 18.60 62.66 7.37
CA ALA A 84 17.33 62.55 6.63
C ALA A 84 17.01 63.68 5.62
N ALA A 85 15.88 63.56 4.88
CA ALA A 85 15.08 64.65 4.27
C ALA A 85 13.61 64.19 4.01
N SER A 86 12.59 64.69 4.73
CA SER A 86 11.52 65.67 4.35
C SER A 86 10.65 65.30 3.13
N SER A 87 9.30 65.31 3.14
CA SER A 87 8.40 66.44 3.44
C SER A 87 6.92 66.03 3.69
N LYS A 88 6.11 66.99 4.17
CA LYS A 88 4.72 66.91 4.62
C LYS A 88 3.71 67.23 3.50
N HIS A 89 2.51 66.64 3.51
CA HIS A 89 1.21 67.32 3.25
C HIS A 89 0.02 66.47 3.71
N SER A 90 -1.12 67.13 3.97
CA SER A 90 -2.19 66.70 4.89
C SER A 90 -3.61 66.92 4.35
N ARG A 91 -4.54 65.98 4.70
CA ARG A 91 -6.04 66.02 4.75
C ARG A 91 -6.83 65.78 3.43
N PRO A 92 -8.15 65.37 3.47
CA PRO A 92 -8.95 64.57 4.43
C PRO A 92 -9.79 63.41 3.76
N TRP A 93 -10.42 62.56 4.57
CA TRP A 93 -11.27 61.36 4.27
C TRP A 93 -12.63 61.69 3.57
N PRO A 94 -13.29 60.78 2.80
CA PRO A 94 -14.07 59.65 3.39
C PRO A 94 -14.22 58.33 2.58
N ASN A 95 -14.45 57.25 3.35
CA ASN A 95 -15.15 55.98 3.08
C ASN A 95 -15.26 55.43 1.65
N SER A 96 -14.63 54.28 1.39
CA SER A 96 -15.36 53.06 0.98
C SER A 96 -14.44 51.83 0.88
N ARG A 97 -14.98 50.70 1.34
CA ARG A 97 -14.67 49.31 0.95
C ARG A 97 -13.35 48.66 1.40
N GLU A 98 -13.52 47.69 2.30
CA GLU A 98 -12.93 46.35 2.29
C GLU A 98 -11.48 46.22 1.82
N GLY A 99 -10.57 46.21 2.79
CA GLY A 99 -9.15 45.92 2.62
C GLY A 99 -8.66 44.82 3.56
N ILE A 100 -8.61 43.61 3.01
CA ILE A 100 -7.74 42.46 3.33
C ILE A 100 -6.74 42.70 4.48
N ARG A 101 -7.00 42.06 5.64
CA ARG A 101 -5.95 41.82 6.64
C ARG A 101 -5.19 40.55 6.29
N ARG A 102 -3.91 40.75 5.94
CA ARG A 102 -2.89 39.72 5.68
C ARG A 102 -2.74 38.77 6.89
N SER A 103 -2.75 37.47 6.62
CA SER A 103 -2.35 36.43 7.58
C SER A 103 -0.82 36.23 7.59
N PRO A 104 -0.21 35.83 8.72
CA PRO A 104 1.22 35.59 8.80
C PRO A 104 1.58 34.12 8.51
N THR A 105 2.71 33.95 7.80
CA THR A 105 3.59 32.76 7.71
C THR A 105 3.16 31.59 6.83
N ASP A 106 3.63 31.71 5.59
CA ASP A 106 3.93 30.66 4.61
C ASP A 106 4.87 29.59 5.23
N ARG A 107 4.30 28.50 5.74
CA ARG A 107 4.99 27.21 5.94
C ARG A 107 4.46 26.27 4.87
N ARG A 108 5.19 26.17 3.75
CA ARG A 108 4.91 25.26 2.64
C ARG A 108 4.82 23.82 3.15
N ARG A 109 3.59 23.35 3.38
CA ARG A 109 3.24 21.95 3.64
C ARG A 109 2.71 21.36 2.33
N TRP A 110 3.12 20.13 2.05
CA TRP A 110 2.72 19.37 0.87
C TRP A 110 1.41 18.67 1.21
N ASP A 111 0.32 19.00 0.50
CA ASP A 111 -1.04 18.60 0.85
C ASP A 111 -1.51 17.43 -0.03
N ILE A 112 -2.05 16.39 0.60
CA ILE A 112 -2.83 15.33 -0.07
C ILE A 112 -4.27 15.82 -0.12
N MET A 113 -4.83 16.01 -1.31
CA MET A 113 -6.14 16.64 -1.47
C MET A 113 -7.26 15.59 -1.50
N HIS A 114 -7.82 15.32 -0.31
CA HIS A 114 -9.08 14.60 -0.03
C HIS A 114 -9.65 15.12 1.30
N SER A 115 -10.93 14.92 1.62
CA SER A 115 -11.71 15.69 2.62
C SER A 115 -11.07 16.03 4.00
N ARG A 116 -11.45 17.22 4.50
CA ARG A 116 -10.69 18.20 5.33
C ARG A 116 -10.33 17.81 6.78
N LEU A 117 -10.45 16.56 7.22
CA LEU A 117 -10.16 16.18 8.61
C LEU A 117 -9.00 15.18 8.83
N ALA A 118 -8.94 14.06 8.09
CA ALA A 118 -7.97 13.00 8.39
C ALA A 118 -6.76 12.91 7.42
N THR A 119 -6.88 13.43 6.21
CA THR A 119 -5.97 13.18 5.06
C THR A 119 -4.75 14.08 4.97
N GLU A 120 -4.78 15.27 5.58
CA GLU A 120 -3.67 16.23 5.55
C GLU A 120 -2.57 15.92 6.58
N LEU A 121 -2.83 14.98 7.51
CA LEU A 121 -1.93 14.72 8.62
C LEU A 121 -0.86 13.69 8.25
N ARG A 122 0.36 14.17 8.02
CA ARG A 122 1.54 13.33 7.78
C ARG A 122 2.00 12.65 9.07
N ALA A 123 2.56 11.45 8.95
CA ALA A 123 3.14 10.73 10.09
C ALA A 123 4.27 11.52 10.79
N ASP A 124 5.02 12.33 10.04
CA ASP A 124 6.10 13.18 10.57
C ASP A 124 5.63 14.49 11.22
N ALA A 125 4.31 14.71 11.36
CA ALA A 125 3.77 15.88 12.05
C ALA A 125 4.00 15.87 13.58
N GLY A 126 4.45 14.73 14.13
CA GLY A 126 4.73 14.53 15.55
C GLY A 126 3.48 14.21 16.37
N TYR A 127 3.69 13.62 17.54
CA TYR A 127 2.61 13.13 18.41
C TYR A 127 1.64 14.22 18.88
N PRO A 128 2.06 15.44 19.28
CA PRO A 128 1.12 16.44 19.76
C PRO A 128 0.06 16.83 18.73
N ALA A 129 0.47 16.97 17.46
CA ALA A 129 -0.45 17.30 16.37
C ALA A 129 -1.43 16.15 16.11
N TRP A 130 -0.94 14.91 16.16
CA TRP A 130 -1.77 13.71 16.03
C TRP A 130 -2.76 13.55 17.17
N ALA A 131 -2.32 13.73 18.42
CA ALA A 131 -3.18 13.61 19.60
C ALA A 131 -4.25 14.71 19.66
N GLU A 132 -3.91 15.95 19.30
CA GLU A 132 -4.90 17.03 19.18
C GLU A 132 -5.94 16.70 18.12
N ARG A 133 -5.49 16.20 16.96
CA ARG A 133 -6.37 15.86 15.85
C ARG A 133 -7.26 14.65 16.15
N ALA A 134 -6.73 13.63 16.82
CA ALA A 134 -7.49 12.45 17.22
C ALA A 134 -8.62 12.84 18.18
N LYS A 135 -8.34 13.69 19.18
CA LYS A 135 -9.37 14.23 20.08
C LYS A 135 -10.43 15.06 19.36
N ALA A 136 -10.04 15.84 18.36
CA ALA A 136 -10.98 16.60 17.54
C ALA A 136 -11.88 15.65 16.71
N PHE A 137 -11.29 14.61 16.13
CA PHE A 137 -11.98 13.60 15.34
C PHE A 137 -12.97 12.77 16.20
N GLU A 138 -12.62 12.44 17.43
CA GLU A 138 -13.50 11.73 18.37
C GLU A 138 -14.73 12.58 18.75
N ARG A 139 -14.55 13.87 19.02
CA ARG A 139 -15.63 14.79 19.39
C ARG A 139 -16.58 15.09 18.23
N GLN A 140 -16.03 15.17 17.03
CA GLN A 140 -16.76 15.48 15.82
C GLN A 140 -16.31 14.51 14.72
N PRO A 141 -16.93 13.32 14.66
CA PRO A 141 -16.65 12.36 13.61
C PRO A 141 -16.88 13.01 12.25
N ASP A 142 -16.01 12.66 11.30
CA ASP A 142 -16.08 13.18 9.95
C ASP A 142 -17.47 12.93 9.34
N PRO A 143 -18.16 13.95 8.76
CA PRO A 143 -19.45 13.74 8.10
C PRO A 143 -19.42 12.68 6.99
N ASP A 144 -18.26 12.43 6.38
CA ASP A 144 -18.06 11.38 5.36
C ASP A 144 -17.91 9.97 5.96
N ALA A 145 -17.92 9.81 7.29
CA ALA A 145 -17.69 8.53 7.97
C ALA A 145 -18.72 7.44 7.58
N ALA A 146 -19.95 7.84 7.24
CA ALA A 146 -21.01 6.92 6.82
C ALA A 146 -20.72 6.21 5.48
N GLY A 147 -19.85 6.79 4.64
CA GLY A 147 -19.47 6.20 3.34
C GLY A 147 -18.22 5.31 3.40
N ARG A 148 -17.54 5.22 4.54
CA ARG A 148 -16.29 4.45 4.69
C ARG A 148 -16.58 3.01 5.10
N PRO A 149 -15.86 2.00 4.57
CA PRO A 149 -16.02 0.63 5.02
C PRO A 149 -15.77 0.51 6.53
N PRO A 150 -16.72 -0.05 7.31
CA PRO A 150 -16.51 -0.31 8.72
C PRO A 150 -15.50 -1.46 8.89
N VAL A 151 -14.62 -1.31 9.88
CA VAL A 151 -13.65 -2.34 10.27
C VAL A 151 -13.60 -2.46 11.79
N ARG A 152 -13.66 -3.70 12.29
CA ARG A 152 -13.50 -4.01 13.73
C ARG A 152 -12.07 -4.49 13.97
N ILE A 153 -11.30 -3.72 14.75
CA ILE A 153 -9.89 -3.97 15.01
C ILE A 153 -9.69 -4.26 16.49
N ALA A 154 -9.15 -5.43 16.82
CA ALA A 154 -8.67 -5.76 18.15
C ALA A 154 -7.16 -5.47 18.25
N LEU A 155 -6.73 -4.69 19.24
CA LEU A 155 -5.32 -4.41 19.50
C LEU A 155 -4.84 -5.20 20.72
N LEU A 156 -3.96 -6.17 20.50
CA LEU A 156 -3.32 -6.97 21.53
C LEU A 156 -1.83 -6.64 21.54
N ALA A 157 -1.36 -6.06 22.64
CA ALA A 157 0.00 -5.60 22.79
C ALA A 157 0.70 -6.24 23.98
N THR A 158 2.00 -6.50 23.87
CA THR A 158 2.84 -6.96 25.00
C THR A 158 3.24 -5.80 25.92
N PHE A 159 2.86 -4.58 25.56
CA PHE A 159 3.25 -3.32 26.16
C PHE A 159 2.03 -2.39 26.29
N ALA A 160 2.13 -1.33 27.10
CA ALA A 160 1.07 -0.33 27.25
C ALA A 160 0.82 0.41 25.93
N ALA A 161 -0.35 0.20 25.33
CA ALA A 161 -0.67 0.60 23.96
C ALA A 161 -1.76 1.68 23.86
N GLU A 162 -2.10 2.34 24.98
CA GLU A 162 -3.17 3.35 25.04
C GLU A 162 -2.90 4.51 24.09
N PHE A 163 -1.67 5.04 24.05
CA PHE A 163 -1.34 6.13 23.14
C PHE A 163 -1.33 5.70 21.66
N LEU A 164 -1.11 4.42 21.35
CA LEU A 164 -1.26 3.90 19.99
C LEU A 164 -2.75 3.76 19.64
N ALA A 165 -3.54 3.22 20.58
CA ALA A 165 -4.97 3.03 20.45
C ALA A 165 -5.70 4.35 20.14
N ASP A 166 -5.33 5.43 20.84
CA ASP A 166 -5.91 6.76 20.63
C ASP A 166 -5.72 7.30 19.19
N LEU A 167 -4.65 6.88 18.50
CA LEU A 167 -4.31 7.37 17.16
C LEU A 167 -4.89 6.50 16.03
N LEU A 168 -5.20 5.23 16.30
CA LEU A 168 -5.63 4.28 15.27
C LEU A 168 -6.93 4.68 14.56
N PRO A 169 -8.00 5.18 15.23
CA PRO A 169 -9.20 5.63 14.54
C PRO A 169 -8.94 6.76 13.53
N LEU A 170 -8.08 7.72 13.89
CA LEU A 170 -7.69 8.81 13.00
C LEU A 170 -6.85 8.28 11.81
N ALA A 171 -5.92 7.36 12.07
CA ALA A 171 -5.12 6.74 11.02
C ALA A 171 -5.98 5.92 10.05
N ALA A 172 -6.96 5.16 10.57
CA ALA A 172 -7.93 4.43 9.77
C ALA A 172 -8.79 5.36 8.90
N ALA A 173 -9.28 6.46 9.49
CA ALA A 173 -10.01 7.50 8.76
C ALA A 173 -9.17 8.11 7.63
N ARG A 174 -7.87 8.39 7.89
CA ARG A 174 -6.91 8.86 6.88
C ARG A 174 -6.77 7.86 5.72
N ALA A 175 -6.79 6.56 6.01
CA ALA A 175 -6.72 5.50 5.01
C ALA A 175 -8.06 5.24 4.28
N GLY A 176 -9.16 5.86 4.72
CA GLY A 176 -10.50 5.73 4.14
C GLY A 176 -11.38 4.66 4.81
N LEU A 177 -11.06 4.25 6.03
CA LEU A 177 -11.78 3.26 6.83
C LEU A 177 -12.55 3.92 7.98
N SER A 178 -13.60 3.23 8.46
CA SER A 178 -14.28 3.57 9.72
C SER A 178 -13.96 2.50 10.75
N ALA A 179 -12.98 2.77 11.62
CA ALA A 179 -12.49 1.76 12.57
C ALA A 179 -13.24 1.80 13.91
N GLN A 180 -13.73 0.64 14.33
CA GLN A 180 -14.13 0.34 15.70
C GLN A 180 -12.97 -0.38 16.38
N LEU A 181 -12.33 0.29 17.32
CA LEU A 181 -11.17 -0.25 18.03
C LEU A 181 -11.60 -0.92 19.33
N ARG A 182 -11.09 -2.11 19.57
CA ARG A 182 -11.18 -2.80 20.84
C ARG A 182 -9.77 -3.02 21.41
N THR A 183 -9.57 -2.62 22.65
CA THR A 183 -8.29 -2.78 23.36
C THR A 183 -8.40 -3.84 24.43
N PHE A 184 -7.27 -4.47 24.73
CA PHE A 184 -7.14 -5.47 25.79
C PHE A 184 -6.01 -5.06 26.73
N PRO A 185 -6.01 -5.53 28.00
CA PRO A 185 -4.88 -5.32 28.89
C PRO A 185 -3.58 -5.83 28.26
N PHE A 186 -2.48 -5.09 28.45
CA PHE A 186 -1.20 -5.49 27.87
C PHE A 186 -0.66 -6.80 28.47
N GLY A 187 0.14 -7.51 27.69
CA GLY A 187 0.78 -8.76 28.13
C GLY A 187 -0.14 -9.96 28.23
N GLN A 188 -1.34 -9.88 27.65
CA GLN A 188 -2.36 -10.94 27.68
C GLN A 188 -2.63 -11.58 26.31
N LEU A 189 -1.65 -11.59 25.39
CA LEU A 189 -1.85 -12.08 24.01
C LEU A 189 -2.36 -13.53 24.00
N GLU A 190 -1.67 -14.41 24.72
CA GLU A 190 -2.01 -15.83 24.84
C GLU A 190 -3.38 -16.00 25.51
N GLN A 191 -3.61 -15.36 26.65
CA GLN A 191 -4.86 -15.49 27.42
C GLN A 191 -6.05 -15.08 26.57
N VAL A 192 -5.95 -13.98 25.82
CA VAL A 192 -7.04 -13.47 24.99
C VAL A 192 -7.27 -14.36 23.74
N LEU A 193 -6.22 -14.89 23.11
CA LEU A 193 -6.36 -15.68 21.89
C LEU A 193 -6.73 -17.15 22.13
N PHE A 194 -6.34 -17.73 23.27
CA PHE A 194 -6.63 -19.12 23.60
C PHE A 194 -7.92 -19.30 24.42
N ASP A 195 -8.46 -18.23 24.99
CA ASP A 195 -9.75 -18.28 25.68
C ASP A 195 -10.91 -18.19 24.68
N GLY A 196 -11.75 -19.24 24.68
CA GLY A 196 -12.77 -19.50 23.68
C GLY A 196 -14.05 -18.66 23.84
N GLU A 197 -14.21 -17.98 24.98
CA GLU A 197 -15.38 -17.14 25.32
C GLU A 197 -15.19 -15.66 24.93
N ASN A 198 -14.07 -15.31 24.28
CA ASN A 198 -13.77 -13.92 23.96
C ASN A 198 -14.53 -13.42 22.72
N ASP A 199 -15.04 -12.19 22.82
CA ASP A 199 -15.69 -11.42 21.75
C ASP A 199 -14.81 -11.14 20.50
N LEU A 200 -13.59 -11.70 20.43
CA LEU A 200 -12.74 -11.60 19.25
C LEU A 200 -13.38 -12.23 18.01
N ARG A 201 -14.32 -13.19 18.16
CA ARG A 201 -15.02 -13.82 17.03
C ARG A 201 -15.84 -12.83 16.19
N GLU A 202 -16.20 -11.69 16.78
CA GLU A 202 -16.86 -10.60 16.08
C GLU A 202 -15.85 -9.56 15.57
N GLY A 203 -14.54 -9.80 15.63
CA GLY A 203 -13.52 -8.92 15.07
C GLY A 203 -13.30 -9.18 13.58
N ASP A 204 -12.83 -8.17 12.85
CA ASP A 204 -12.35 -8.42 11.48
C ASP A 204 -10.82 -8.60 11.46
N TYR A 205 -10.12 -7.82 12.28
CA TYR A 205 -8.66 -7.84 12.39
C TYR A 205 -8.21 -7.94 13.83
N VAL A 206 -7.11 -8.67 14.04
CA VAL A 206 -6.35 -8.65 15.29
C VAL A 206 -4.93 -8.16 15.02
N VAL A 207 -4.55 -7.05 15.65
CA VAL A 207 -3.20 -6.49 15.60
C VAL A 207 -2.40 -7.08 16.74
N LEU A 208 -1.35 -7.81 16.40
CA LEU A 208 -0.41 -8.38 17.36
C LEU A 208 0.82 -7.48 17.44
N ALA A 209 0.89 -6.70 18.52
CA ALA A 209 1.89 -5.68 18.74
C ALA A 209 2.93 -6.13 19.79
N GLY A 210 4.11 -6.52 19.32
CA GLY A 210 5.25 -6.83 20.17
C GLY A 210 6.39 -5.83 20.01
N SER A 211 7.39 -5.99 20.87
CA SER A 211 8.66 -5.27 20.80
C SER A 211 9.82 -6.27 20.77
N HIS A 212 11.02 -5.79 20.47
CA HIS A 212 12.19 -6.64 20.53
C HIS A 212 12.48 -7.19 21.94
N HIS A 213 11.82 -6.69 23.00
CA HIS A 213 11.91 -7.27 24.35
C HIS A 213 11.17 -8.61 24.48
N ASP A 214 10.24 -8.93 23.58
CA ASP A 214 9.40 -10.12 23.65
C ASP A 214 10.02 -11.37 23.01
N LEU A 215 11.15 -11.20 22.31
CA LEU A 215 11.87 -12.29 21.68
C LEU A 215 12.68 -13.10 22.70
N VAL A 216 12.63 -14.42 22.58
CA VAL A 216 13.45 -15.33 23.39
C VAL A 216 14.81 -15.56 22.71
N ASP A 217 15.76 -16.20 23.39
CA ASP A 217 17.16 -16.28 22.91
C ASP A 217 17.36 -17.07 21.61
N THR A 218 16.38 -17.89 21.21
CA THR A 218 16.42 -18.64 19.96
C THR A 218 15.45 -18.07 18.93
N VAL A 219 15.86 -18.11 17.66
CA VAL A 219 14.99 -17.74 16.53
C VAL A 219 13.80 -18.69 16.49
N GLU A 220 14.04 -20.00 16.60
CA GLU A 220 13.01 -21.02 16.44
C GLU A 220 11.89 -20.88 17.47
N ASP A 221 12.22 -20.70 18.75
CA ASP A 221 11.18 -20.58 19.78
C ASP A 221 10.44 -19.24 19.68
N SER A 222 11.13 -18.18 19.27
CA SER A 222 10.49 -16.88 18.98
C SER A 222 9.48 -17.03 17.84
N VAL A 223 9.90 -17.61 16.71
CA VAL A 223 9.02 -17.82 15.55
C VAL A 223 7.85 -18.73 15.91
N ARG A 224 8.11 -19.85 16.60
CA ARG A 224 7.08 -20.80 17.03
C ARG A 224 6.01 -20.15 17.90
N ARG A 225 6.41 -19.28 18.84
CA ARG A 225 5.47 -18.54 19.70
C ARG A 225 4.53 -17.67 18.87
N TRP A 226 5.07 -16.79 18.01
CA TRP A 226 4.25 -15.85 17.24
C TRP A 226 3.37 -16.56 16.20
N VAL A 227 3.89 -17.60 15.52
CA VAL A 227 3.09 -18.43 14.61
C VAL A 227 1.95 -19.13 15.36
N GLY A 228 2.18 -19.62 16.57
CA GLY A 228 1.12 -20.20 17.41
C GLY A 228 -0.01 -19.22 17.74
N LEU A 229 0.32 -17.93 17.94
CA LEU A 229 -0.70 -16.87 18.12
C LEU A 229 -1.51 -16.64 16.84
N TRP A 230 -0.86 -16.75 15.67
CA TRP A 230 -1.57 -16.63 14.39
C TRP A 230 -2.55 -17.77 14.17
N GLU A 231 -2.15 -18.99 14.52
CA GLU A 231 -3.03 -20.16 14.45
C GLU A 231 -4.23 -20.03 15.39
N ALA A 232 -4.02 -19.52 16.61
CA ALA A 232 -5.10 -19.26 17.55
C ALA A 232 -6.09 -18.21 17.01
N ALA A 233 -5.57 -17.10 16.48
CA ALA A 233 -6.38 -16.07 15.83
C ALA A 233 -7.15 -16.62 14.61
N ALA A 234 -6.51 -17.44 13.78
CA ALA A 234 -7.14 -18.05 12.61
C ALA A 234 -8.31 -18.98 13.00
N ARG A 235 -8.21 -19.72 14.12
CA ARG A 235 -9.32 -20.54 14.64
C ARG A 235 -10.53 -19.71 15.09
N LEU A 236 -10.31 -18.46 15.47
CA LEU A 236 -11.36 -17.49 15.81
C LEU A 236 -11.93 -16.79 14.56
N GLY A 237 -11.41 -17.09 13.36
CA GLY A 237 -11.87 -16.48 12.11
C GLY A 237 -11.39 -15.04 11.88
N VAL A 238 -10.48 -14.53 12.72
CA VAL A 238 -9.98 -13.14 12.61
C VAL A 238 -8.68 -13.06 11.80
N ARG A 239 -8.56 -12.01 10.99
CA ARG A 239 -7.37 -11.80 10.16
C ARG A 239 -6.27 -11.12 10.96
N VAL A 240 -5.05 -11.67 10.93
CA VAL A 240 -3.93 -11.16 11.75
C VAL A 240 -3.19 -10.04 11.03
N VAL A 241 -2.86 -8.99 11.78
CA VAL A 241 -1.85 -7.97 11.45
C VAL A 241 -0.68 -8.11 12.42
N GLN A 242 0.42 -8.69 11.98
CA GLN A 242 1.65 -8.83 12.75
C GLN A 242 2.52 -7.58 12.60
N LEU A 243 2.91 -6.98 13.73
CA LEU A 243 3.98 -5.99 13.75
C LEU A 243 5.33 -6.72 13.81
N GLY A 244 6.25 -6.40 12.89
CA GLY A 244 7.64 -6.83 13.01
C GLY A 244 8.34 -6.20 14.22
N PHE A 245 9.62 -6.51 14.40
CA PHE A 245 10.42 -6.00 15.52
C PHE A 245 11.54 -5.08 15.01
N ALA A 246 11.73 -3.92 15.64
CA ALA A 246 12.90 -3.09 15.39
C ALA A 246 14.09 -3.61 16.23
N PRO A 247 15.32 -3.69 15.69
CA PRO A 247 16.48 -4.06 16.48
C PRO A 247 16.73 -3.01 17.59
N PRO A 248 17.33 -3.39 18.74
CA PRO A 248 17.64 -2.43 19.79
C PRO A 248 18.62 -1.36 19.30
N VAL A 249 18.44 -0.12 19.75
CA VAL A 249 19.38 0.99 19.48
C VAL A 249 20.81 0.65 19.93
N LEU A 250 20.93 -0.07 21.03
CA LEU A 250 22.19 -0.44 21.66
C LEU A 250 22.38 -1.96 21.58
N ASP A 251 23.33 -2.38 20.75
CA ASP A 251 23.78 -3.77 20.69
C ASP A 251 25.25 -3.87 21.16
N PRO A 252 25.57 -4.68 22.19
CA PRO A 252 26.95 -4.85 22.66
C PRO A 252 27.92 -5.30 21.58
N TYR A 253 27.45 -6.04 20.57
CA TYR A 253 28.27 -6.52 19.47
C TYR A 253 28.56 -5.45 18.40
N ARG A 254 27.85 -4.30 18.43
CA ARG A 254 28.04 -3.15 17.53
C ARG A 254 28.14 -3.57 16.06
N GLY A 255 29.18 -3.16 15.34
CA GLY A 255 29.38 -3.49 13.93
C GLY A 255 29.55 -4.99 13.64
N ALA A 256 29.79 -5.83 14.66
CA ALA A 256 29.84 -7.28 14.52
C ALA A 256 28.48 -7.96 14.74
N ALA A 257 27.43 -7.22 15.13
CA ALA A 257 26.13 -7.79 15.48
C ALA A 257 25.55 -8.63 14.34
N LEU A 258 25.46 -8.08 13.12
CA LEU A 258 24.85 -8.77 11.97
C LEU A 258 25.46 -10.15 11.65
N ARG A 259 26.77 -10.32 11.88
CA ARG A 259 27.49 -11.59 11.64
C ARG A 259 27.56 -12.50 12.87
N THR A 260 26.99 -12.07 14.00
CA THR A 260 27.03 -12.78 15.26
C THR A 260 25.61 -13.25 15.60
N PRO A 261 25.27 -14.53 15.38
CA PRO A 261 23.91 -15.04 15.63
C PRO A 261 23.39 -14.83 17.06
N ARG A 262 24.29 -14.70 18.03
CA ARG A 262 23.95 -14.39 19.44
C ARG A 262 23.62 -12.92 19.71
N SER A 263 23.85 -12.03 18.76
CA SER A 263 23.52 -10.61 18.96
C SER A 263 22.00 -10.41 18.87
N ARG A 264 21.49 -9.45 19.64
CA ARG A 264 20.05 -9.18 19.66
C ARG A 264 19.57 -8.66 18.30
N SER A 265 20.41 -7.88 17.61
CA SER A 265 20.11 -7.34 16.28
C SER A 265 20.03 -8.44 15.20
N ALA A 266 20.93 -9.43 15.22
CA ALA A 266 20.87 -10.56 14.30
C ALA A 266 19.66 -11.45 14.58
N LEU A 267 19.36 -11.72 15.85
CA LEU A 267 18.16 -12.46 16.26
C LEU A 267 16.88 -11.79 15.74
N VAL A 268 16.71 -10.48 16.00
CA VAL A 268 15.53 -9.71 15.55
C VAL A 268 15.32 -9.82 14.04
N ARG A 269 16.39 -9.58 13.26
CA ARG A 269 16.32 -9.64 11.80
C ARG A 269 15.96 -11.01 11.28
N GLU A 270 16.55 -12.04 11.87
CA GLU A 270 16.31 -13.41 11.47
C GLU A 270 14.89 -13.89 11.86
N VAL A 271 14.38 -13.46 13.02
CA VAL A 271 12.97 -13.68 13.40
C VAL A 271 12.03 -12.95 12.44
N ASN A 272 12.27 -11.67 12.13
CA ASN A 272 11.48 -10.92 11.17
C ASN A 272 11.43 -11.62 9.80
N ARG A 273 12.59 -12.06 9.30
CA ARG A 273 12.70 -12.79 8.02
C ARG A 273 11.87 -14.06 8.02
N GLN A 274 12.02 -14.90 9.04
CA GLN A 274 11.26 -16.16 9.13
C GLN A 274 9.76 -15.92 9.31
N LEU A 275 9.34 -14.96 10.14
CA LEU A 275 7.92 -14.62 10.28
C LEU A 275 7.33 -14.12 8.96
N ALA A 276 8.02 -13.26 8.23
CA ALA A 276 7.57 -12.80 6.91
C ALA A 276 7.42 -13.97 5.91
N GLU A 277 8.33 -14.96 5.95
CA GLU A 277 8.23 -16.18 5.14
C GLU A 277 7.03 -17.06 5.53
N TYR A 278 6.77 -17.24 6.82
CA TYR A 278 5.62 -18.02 7.30
C TYR A 278 4.27 -17.33 7.04
N ALA A 279 4.25 -15.99 7.04
CA ALA A 279 3.03 -15.21 6.84
C ALA A 279 2.37 -15.52 5.48
N ALA A 280 3.16 -15.65 4.40
CA ALA A 280 2.77 -16.15 3.07
C ALA A 280 1.34 -15.79 2.58
N GLY A 281 0.87 -14.55 2.83
CA GLY A 281 -0.48 -14.07 2.45
C GLY A 281 -1.61 -14.30 3.46
N ARG A 282 -1.40 -15.20 4.44
CA ARG A 282 -2.34 -15.53 5.53
C ARG A 282 -2.35 -14.48 6.64
N VAL A 283 -1.22 -13.82 6.86
CA VAL A 283 -1.03 -12.78 7.88
C VAL A 283 -0.54 -11.51 7.20
N LEU A 284 -1.15 -10.38 7.55
CA LEU A 284 -0.69 -9.07 7.14
C LEU A 284 0.50 -8.68 8.01
N PHE A 285 1.56 -8.14 7.40
CA PHE A 285 2.81 -7.86 8.10
C PHE A 285 3.20 -6.40 7.97
N VAL A 286 3.47 -5.73 9.10
CA VAL A 286 3.96 -4.36 9.16
C VAL A 286 5.47 -4.38 9.42
N ASP A 287 6.26 -3.87 8.48
CA ASP A 287 7.72 -3.80 8.59
C ASP A 287 8.18 -2.68 9.54
N VAL A 288 8.15 -2.99 10.83
CA VAL A 288 8.59 -2.11 11.90
C VAL A 288 10.09 -1.82 11.84
N GLU A 289 10.92 -2.73 11.32
CA GLU A 289 12.36 -2.48 11.17
C GLU A 289 12.59 -1.36 10.15
N GLN A 290 11.91 -1.40 9.01
CA GLN A 290 11.97 -0.34 8.00
C GLN A 290 11.36 0.98 8.50
N LEU A 291 10.25 0.95 9.25
CA LEU A 291 9.68 2.15 9.86
C LEU A 291 10.67 2.80 10.86
N ALA A 292 11.29 2.00 11.71
CA ALA A 292 12.31 2.48 12.65
C ALA A 292 13.53 3.06 11.92
N ALA A 293 13.90 2.51 10.75
CA ALA A 293 14.96 3.06 9.91
C ALA A 293 14.58 4.44 9.33
N GLN A 294 13.33 4.63 8.91
CA GLN A 294 12.83 5.90 8.36
C GLN A 294 12.75 7.02 9.43
N VAL A 295 12.23 6.69 10.62
CA VAL A 295 12.20 7.60 11.77
C VAL A 295 13.62 7.87 12.31
N GLY A 296 14.52 6.91 12.08
CA GLY A 296 15.84 6.84 12.66
C GLY A 296 15.77 6.04 13.96
N LEU A 297 16.53 4.94 14.02
CA LEU A 297 16.42 3.95 15.10
C LEU A 297 16.58 4.58 16.50
N ARG A 298 17.43 5.60 16.64
CA ARG A 298 17.64 6.33 17.91
C ARG A 298 16.41 7.08 18.42
N ASN A 299 15.50 7.44 17.53
CA ASN A 299 14.27 8.15 17.85
C ASN A 299 13.07 7.19 17.91
N TRP A 300 13.25 5.91 17.56
CA TRP A 300 12.17 4.93 17.49
C TRP A 300 11.60 4.59 18.87
N GLU A 301 12.49 4.30 19.83
CA GLU A 301 12.14 3.92 21.21
C GLU A 301 12.54 5.01 22.22
N ASP A 302 11.80 5.11 23.32
CA ASP A 302 12.14 5.96 24.47
C ASP A 302 12.21 5.12 25.75
N GLY A 303 13.43 4.90 26.25
CA GLY A 303 13.65 4.14 27.48
C GLY A 303 12.90 4.70 28.70
N ARG A 304 12.62 6.01 28.75
CA ARG A 304 11.83 6.60 29.85
C ARG A 304 10.41 6.05 29.86
N GLY A 305 9.77 5.98 28.69
CA GLY A 305 8.43 5.39 28.52
C GLY A 305 8.43 3.91 28.87
N TRP A 306 9.45 3.18 28.44
CA TRP A 306 9.58 1.74 28.71
C TRP A 306 9.65 1.45 30.21
N TYR A 307 10.54 2.13 30.94
CA TYR A 307 10.72 1.87 32.37
C TYR A 307 9.59 2.43 33.23
N ALA A 308 8.96 3.53 32.82
CA ALA A 308 7.90 4.17 33.60
C ALA A 308 6.54 3.47 33.45
N MET A 309 6.17 3.07 32.23
CA MET A 309 4.82 2.58 31.93
C MET A 309 4.78 1.42 30.95
N ARG A 310 5.93 0.77 30.68
CA ARG A 310 6.03 -0.32 29.69
C ARG A 310 5.54 0.09 28.31
N GLN A 311 5.84 1.31 27.85
CA GLN A 311 5.64 1.69 26.46
C GLN A 311 7.01 1.82 25.76
N PRO A 312 7.35 0.97 24.78
CA PRO A 312 8.67 0.98 24.16
C PRO A 312 8.86 2.17 23.21
N PHE A 313 7.83 2.55 22.47
CA PHE A 313 7.94 3.54 21.40
C PHE A 313 7.99 4.97 21.93
N ALA A 314 8.88 5.77 21.33
CA ALA A 314 8.86 7.21 21.51
C ALA A 314 7.52 7.78 21.01
N ALA A 315 7.03 8.84 21.64
CA ALA A 315 5.74 9.43 21.30
C ALA A 315 5.65 9.77 19.79
N ASP A 316 6.68 10.41 19.24
CA ASP A 316 6.72 10.81 17.82
C ASP A 316 6.85 9.63 16.83
N SER A 317 7.08 8.41 17.32
CA SER A 317 7.05 7.17 16.51
C SER A 317 5.65 6.57 16.40
N LEU A 318 4.75 6.87 17.34
CA LEU A 318 3.39 6.31 17.35
C LEU A 318 2.56 6.68 16.11
N PRO A 319 2.61 7.93 15.58
CA PRO A 319 1.93 8.26 14.34
C PRO A 319 2.33 7.41 13.13
N TRP A 320 3.63 7.09 13.04
CA TRP A 320 4.16 6.22 11.97
C TRP A 320 3.61 4.81 12.09
N LEU A 321 3.58 4.27 13.31
CA LEU A 321 3.06 2.94 13.57
C LEU A 321 1.55 2.84 13.32
N ALA A 322 0.78 3.81 13.84
CA ALA A 322 -0.67 3.88 13.62
C ALA A 322 -1.01 3.98 12.13
N THR A 323 -0.28 4.83 11.40
CA THR A 323 -0.38 4.98 9.94
C THR A 323 -0.10 3.66 9.23
N ALA A 324 1.01 2.98 9.54
CA ALA A 324 1.37 1.74 8.87
C ALA A 324 0.35 0.61 9.10
N ILE A 325 -0.21 0.51 10.32
CA ILE A 325 -1.28 -0.44 10.64
C ILE A 325 -2.53 -0.14 9.81
N ALA A 326 -3.01 1.10 9.84
CA ALA A 326 -4.21 1.51 9.14
C ALA A 326 -4.07 1.34 7.61
N ASP A 327 -2.94 1.73 7.06
CA ASP A 327 -2.69 1.65 5.62
C ASP A 327 -2.60 0.18 5.16
N THR A 328 -2.03 -0.71 5.99
CA THR A 328 -2.00 -2.17 5.73
C THR A 328 -3.40 -2.77 5.70
N ILE A 329 -4.24 -2.41 6.68
CA ILE A 329 -5.64 -2.87 6.74
C ILE A 329 -6.44 -2.31 5.55
N ALA A 330 -6.22 -1.05 5.17
CA ALA A 330 -6.90 -0.44 4.03
C ALA A 330 -6.53 -1.10 2.71
N ALA A 331 -5.25 -1.47 2.53
CA ALA A 331 -4.78 -2.20 1.36
C ALA A 331 -5.44 -3.58 1.24
N ASP A 332 -5.57 -4.29 2.36
CA ASP A 332 -6.27 -5.57 2.46
C ASP A 332 -7.76 -5.45 2.14
N ARG A 333 -8.42 -4.39 2.62
CA ARG A 333 -9.81 -4.02 2.26
C ARG A 333 -9.99 -3.51 0.84
N GLY A 334 -8.94 -3.55 0.01
CA GLY A 334 -9.01 -3.21 -1.40
C GLY A 334 -9.07 -1.70 -1.68
N LEU A 335 -8.68 -0.86 -0.71
CA LEU A 335 -8.61 0.58 -0.88
C LEU A 335 -7.31 1.07 -1.54
N SER A 336 -6.40 0.17 -1.91
CA SER A 336 -5.22 0.51 -2.71
C SER A 336 -5.60 1.01 -4.11
N ALA A 337 -4.88 2.03 -4.56
CA ALA A 337 -4.92 2.49 -5.94
C ALA A 337 -4.36 1.43 -6.89
N ARG A 338 -4.89 1.42 -8.11
CA ARG A 338 -4.52 0.49 -9.18
C ARG A 338 -3.83 1.18 -10.34
N CYS A 339 -3.93 2.51 -10.40
CA CYS A 339 -3.32 3.31 -11.45
C CYS A 339 -2.77 4.60 -10.84
N VAL A 340 -1.53 4.95 -11.19
CA VAL A 340 -0.96 6.26 -10.98
C VAL A 340 -0.98 6.99 -12.32
N VAL A 341 -1.68 8.11 -12.36
CA VAL A 341 -1.76 8.99 -13.52
C VAL A 341 -0.84 10.18 -13.25
N VAL A 342 0.15 10.36 -14.11
CA VAL A 342 1.18 11.40 -13.94
C VAL A 342 1.04 12.47 -15.02
N ASP A 343 1.38 13.70 -14.64
CA ASP A 343 1.77 14.73 -15.61
C ASP A 343 3.14 14.45 -16.23
N LEU A 344 3.52 15.19 -17.28
CA LEU A 344 4.84 15.12 -17.90
C LEU A 344 5.76 16.27 -17.46
N ASP A 345 5.46 17.49 -17.89
CA ASP A 345 6.29 18.68 -17.62
C ASP A 345 6.35 18.98 -16.13
N GLY A 346 7.54 19.27 -15.58
CA GLY A 346 7.72 19.50 -14.14
C GLY A 346 7.56 18.26 -13.26
N THR A 347 7.11 17.13 -13.83
CA THR A 347 6.77 15.90 -13.10
C THR A 347 7.67 14.72 -13.45
N LEU A 348 7.75 14.32 -14.73
CA LEU A 348 8.67 13.27 -15.20
C LEU A 348 10.02 13.81 -15.66
N TRP A 349 10.09 15.08 -16.04
CA TRP A 349 11.31 15.80 -16.38
C TRP A 349 11.21 17.26 -15.96
N GLY A 350 12.35 17.94 -15.89
CA GLY A 350 12.38 19.39 -15.65
C GLY A 350 12.25 20.18 -16.94
N GLY A 351 11.49 21.29 -16.90
CA GLY A 351 11.24 22.14 -18.08
C GLY A 351 9.87 21.89 -18.69
N VAL A 352 9.59 22.61 -19.78
CA VAL A 352 8.33 22.56 -20.51
C VAL A 352 8.62 22.12 -21.94
N LEU A 353 8.15 20.93 -22.33
CA LEU A 353 8.49 20.32 -23.61
C LEU A 353 8.13 21.21 -24.81
N GLY A 354 7.01 21.92 -24.75
CA GLY A 354 6.56 22.83 -25.82
C GLY A 354 7.47 24.05 -26.01
N ASP A 355 8.13 24.51 -24.96
CA ASP A 355 8.98 25.71 -24.97
C ASP A 355 10.46 25.36 -25.15
N ASP A 356 10.92 24.34 -24.43
CA ASP A 356 12.33 23.92 -24.35
C ASP A 356 12.71 22.91 -25.44
N GLY A 357 11.72 22.21 -26.01
CA GLY A 357 11.93 21.09 -26.95
C GLY A 357 12.53 19.85 -26.29
N ILE A 358 12.63 18.75 -27.06
CA ILE A 358 13.13 17.44 -26.58
C ILE A 358 14.56 17.55 -26.02
N THR A 359 15.41 18.41 -26.59
CA THR A 359 16.80 18.57 -26.14
C THR A 359 16.94 19.47 -24.91
N GLY A 360 15.92 20.26 -24.57
CA GLY A 360 15.93 21.20 -23.46
C GLY A 360 15.33 20.66 -22.16
N VAL A 361 14.54 19.58 -22.23
CA VAL A 361 14.02 18.92 -21.02
C VAL A 361 15.14 18.25 -20.21
N ARG A 362 15.05 18.33 -18.88
CA ARG A 362 16.09 17.88 -17.95
C ARG A 362 15.72 16.57 -17.31
N VAL A 363 16.41 15.50 -17.70
CA VAL A 363 16.26 14.15 -17.12
C VAL A 363 17.57 13.37 -17.22
N GLY A 364 17.87 12.55 -16.21
CA GLY A 364 19.00 11.61 -16.18
C GLY A 364 20.41 12.21 -16.05
N VAL A 365 20.58 13.52 -16.23
CA VAL A 365 21.89 14.20 -16.11
C VAL A 365 21.79 15.39 -15.15
N GLY A 366 22.79 15.51 -14.27
CA GLY A 366 22.87 16.59 -13.29
C GLY A 366 21.90 16.40 -12.12
N ALA A 367 22.09 17.17 -11.05
CA ALA A 367 21.39 16.95 -9.80
C ALA A 367 19.84 16.96 -9.91
N GLU A 368 19.30 17.83 -10.77
CA GLU A 368 17.85 17.92 -11.00
C GLU A 368 17.36 16.78 -11.91
N GLY A 369 18.03 16.53 -13.04
CA GLY A 369 17.66 15.47 -13.98
C GLY A 369 17.78 14.06 -13.37
N GLU A 370 18.79 13.81 -12.55
CA GLU A 370 18.95 12.56 -11.81
C GLU A 370 17.79 12.35 -10.81
N ALA A 371 17.31 13.41 -10.16
CA ALA A 371 16.17 13.33 -9.25
C ALA A 371 14.86 12.97 -9.99
N PHE A 372 14.65 13.50 -11.19
CA PHE A 372 13.54 13.08 -12.05
C PHE A 372 13.68 11.62 -12.49
N ALA A 373 14.89 11.18 -12.86
CA ALA A 373 15.15 9.78 -13.20
C ALA A 373 14.92 8.84 -11.99
N ASP A 374 15.27 9.25 -10.77
CA ASP A 374 14.97 8.51 -9.55
C ASP A 374 13.46 8.41 -9.29
N PHE A 375 12.70 9.47 -9.55
CA PHE A 375 11.25 9.42 -9.48
C PHE A 375 10.66 8.45 -10.50
N GLN A 376 11.16 8.45 -11.74
CA GLN A 376 10.77 7.48 -12.76
C GLN A 376 11.10 6.03 -12.37
N ARG A 377 12.27 5.78 -11.76
CA ARG A 377 12.63 4.45 -11.21
C ARG A 377 11.66 4.02 -10.11
N TYR A 378 11.26 4.95 -9.24
CA TYR A 378 10.26 4.68 -8.21
C TYR A 378 8.90 4.30 -8.82
N LEU A 379 8.44 5.04 -9.83
CA LEU A 379 7.21 4.73 -10.57
C LEU A 379 7.28 3.35 -11.25
N ARG A 380 8.42 3.01 -11.88
CA ARG A 380 8.65 1.66 -12.41
C ARG A 380 8.59 0.58 -11.31
N GLY A 381 9.12 0.85 -10.12
CA GLY A 381 8.98 -0.08 -8.99
C GLY A 381 7.51 -0.30 -8.56
N LEU A 382 6.59 0.62 -8.87
CA LEU A 382 5.16 0.41 -8.65
C LEU A 382 4.54 -0.50 -9.72
N THR A 383 5.01 -0.43 -10.97
CA THR A 383 4.53 -1.31 -12.05
C THR A 383 4.88 -2.77 -11.80
N GLU A 384 6.06 -3.01 -11.23
CA GLU A 384 6.46 -4.34 -10.75
C GLU A 384 5.47 -4.92 -9.74
N ARG A 385 4.69 -4.10 -9.03
CA ARG A 385 3.67 -4.55 -8.07
C ARG A 385 2.25 -4.58 -8.65
N GLY A 386 2.12 -4.40 -9.96
CA GLY A 386 0.85 -4.41 -10.68
C GLY A 386 0.06 -3.09 -10.63
N VAL A 387 0.70 -1.98 -10.25
CA VAL A 387 0.11 -0.63 -10.40
C VAL A 387 0.32 -0.16 -11.83
N LEU A 388 -0.76 0.23 -12.51
CA LEU A 388 -0.65 0.78 -13.86
C LEU A 388 -0.11 2.21 -13.81
N LEU A 389 0.63 2.61 -14.84
CA LEU A 389 0.96 4.00 -15.09
C LEU A 389 0.13 4.52 -16.26
N ALA A 390 -0.33 5.75 -16.16
CA ALA A 390 -0.93 6.48 -17.27
C ALA A 390 -0.47 7.94 -17.27
N VAL A 391 -0.64 8.62 -18.40
CA VAL A 391 -0.29 10.03 -18.55
C VAL A 391 -1.56 10.85 -18.79
N ALA A 392 -1.70 11.95 -18.06
CA ALA A 392 -2.66 13.02 -18.32
C ALA A 392 -1.91 14.35 -18.34
N SER A 393 -1.61 14.85 -19.53
CA SER A 393 -0.70 15.98 -19.74
C SER A 393 -1.26 17.02 -20.69
N LYS A 394 -0.83 18.28 -20.53
CA LYS A 394 -1.14 19.38 -21.46
C LYS A 394 0.00 19.58 -22.45
N ASN A 395 0.13 18.64 -23.39
CA ASN A 395 1.14 18.67 -24.44
C ASN A 395 0.54 18.24 -25.79
N ASP A 396 1.28 18.49 -26.86
CA ASP A 396 1.06 17.79 -28.12
C ASP A 396 1.36 16.29 -27.94
N ARG A 397 0.46 15.42 -28.43
CA ARG A 397 0.53 13.98 -28.22
C ARG A 397 1.74 13.35 -28.90
N GLU A 398 2.01 13.73 -30.15
CA GLU A 398 3.08 13.13 -30.95
C GLU A 398 4.43 13.53 -30.36
N LEU A 399 4.59 14.82 -30.05
CA LEU A 399 5.80 15.34 -29.41
C LEU A 399 6.05 14.73 -28.03
N ALA A 400 5.01 14.53 -27.22
CA ALA A 400 5.12 13.89 -25.91
C ALA A 400 5.58 12.43 -26.02
N LEU A 401 5.04 11.67 -26.99
CA LEU A 401 5.45 10.29 -27.23
C LEU A 401 6.89 10.20 -27.74
N GLU A 402 7.29 11.11 -28.63
CA GLU A 402 8.67 11.21 -29.12
C GLU A 402 9.63 11.55 -27.96
N ALA A 403 9.29 12.53 -27.12
CA ALA A 403 10.10 12.88 -25.95
C ALA A 403 10.26 11.70 -24.98
N LEU A 404 9.19 10.96 -24.70
CA LEU A 404 9.24 9.75 -23.85
C LEU A 404 10.13 8.65 -24.45
N ALA A 405 10.22 8.55 -25.77
CA ALA A 405 10.99 7.52 -26.46
C ALA A 405 12.47 7.90 -26.60
N GLU A 406 12.75 9.13 -27.05
CA GLU A 406 14.05 9.53 -27.58
C GLU A 406 14.88 10.36 -26.61
N THR A 407 14.29 10.98 -25.57
CA THR A 407 15.04 11.84 -24.65
C THR A 407 16.09 11.03 -23.87
N PRO A 408 17.40 11.36 -24.00
CA PRO A 408 18.45 10.68 -23.25
C PRO A 408 18.25 10.86 -21.74
N GLY A 409 18.38 9.78 -20.98
CA GLY A 409 18.22 9.81 -19.53
C GLY A 409 16.81 9.49 -19.03
N MET A 410 15.81 9.45 -19.92
CA MET A 410 14.51 8.87 -19.59
C MET A 410 14.69 7.44 -19.10
N VAL A 411 14.01 7.10 -18.01
CA VAL A 411 13.94 5.73 -17.49
C VAL A 411 12.70 5.06 -18.04
N LEU A 412 11.53 5.69 -17.87
CA LEU A 412 10.26 5.21 -18.41
C LEU A 412 10.21 5.39 -19.94
N ARG A 413 9.51 4.49 -20.61
CA ARG A 413 9.24 4.54 -22.07
C ARG A 413 7.73 4.56 -22.32
N PRO A 414 7.27 4.89 -23.54
CA PRO A 414 5.84 4.82 -23.87
C PRO A 414 5.21 3.46 -23.52
N SER A 415 5.96 2.37 -23.70
CA SER A 415 5.53 1.01 -23.35
C SER A 415 5.43 0.73 -21.84
N ASP A 416 5.91 1.61 -20.98
CA ASP A 416 5.70 1.50 -19.52
C ASP A 416 4.33 2.04 -19.09
N PHE A 417 3.61 2.76 -19.98
CA PHE A 417 2.29 3.32 -19.70
C PHE A 417 1.18 2.46 -20.32
N ALA A 418 0.10 2.27 -19.58
CA ALA A 418 -1.11 1.60 -20.06
C ALA A 418 -1.98 2.52 -20.92
N CYS A 419 -1.89 3.83 -20.70
CA CYS A 419 -2.61 4.83 -21.48
C CYS A 419 -1.86 6.17 -21.43
N VAL A 420 -1.71 6.81 -22.58
CA VAL A 420 -1.18 8.18 -22.68
C VAL A 420 -2.27 9.06 -23.26
N VAL A 421 -2.73 10.04 -22.50
CA VAL A 421 -3.61 11.13 -22.95
C VAL A 421 -2.82 12.42 -22.79
N ALA A 422 -2.55 13.08 -23.91
CA ALA A 422 -1.83 14.33 -23.97
C ALA A 422 -2.54 15.22 -24.97
N ASP A 423 -3.22 16.25 -24.47
CA ASP A 423 -3.92 17.28 -25.24
C ASP A 423 -4.25 18.47 -24.34
N TRP A 424 -4.87 19.52 -24.90
CA TRP A 424 -5.09 20.78 -24.20
C TRP A 424 -6.39 20.84 -23.38
N ARG A 425 -7.17 19.74 -23.30
CA ARG A 425 -8.37 19.69 -22.47
C ARG A 425 -8.02 19.66 -20.97
N PRO A 426 -8.95 20.02 -20.06
CA PRO A 426 -8.72 19.91 -18.63
C PRO A 426 -8.30 18.49 -18.19
N LYS A 427 -7.34 18.38 -17.26
CA LYS A 427 -6.83 17.07 -16.80
C LYS A 427 -7.92 16.22 -16.14
N SER A 428 -8.97 16.83 -15.58
CA SER A 428 -10.17 16.11 -15.12
C SER A 428 -10.89 15.33 -16.23
N GLU A 429 -10.95 15.87 -17.44
CA GLU A 429 -11.58 15.19 -18.59
C GLU A 429 -10.68 14.07 -19.11
N GLN A 430 -9.38 14.33 -19.21
CA GLN A 430 -8.37 13.32 -19.58
C GLN A 430 -8.39 12.13 -18.61
N LEU A 431 -8.46 12.38 -17.29
CA LEU A 431 -8.61 11.34 -16.27
C LEU A 431 -9.87 10.49 -16.45
N LYS A 432 -10.99 11.12 -16.82
CA LYS A 432 -12.24 10.39 -17.11
C LYS A 432 -12.09 9.50 -18.35
N GLU A 433 -11.39 9.98 -19.37
CA GLU A 433 -11.07 9.18 -20.55
C GLU A 433 -10.16 7.98 -20.19
N ILE A 434 -9.10 8.21 -19.43
CA ILE A 434 -8.20 7.16 -18.94
C ILE A 434 -8.97 6.14 -18.10
N SER A 435 -9.87 6.59 -17.22
CA SER A 435 -10.78 5.74 -16.44
C SER A 435 -11.63 4.83 -17.30
N ASN A 436 -12.18 5.36 -18.39
CA ASN A 436 -12.99 4.58 -19.33
C ASN A 436 -12.14 3.58 -20.12
N LYS A 437 -11.02 4.02 -20.72
CA LYS A 437 -10.10 3.16 -21.50
C LYS A 437 -9.54 2.01 -20.66
N LEU A 438 -9.14 2.29 -19.42
CA LEU A 438 -8.64 1.27 -18.51
C LEU A 438 -9.74 0.51 -17.78
N ARG A 439 -11.03 0.84 -17.98
CA ARG A 439 -12.16 0.26 -17.24
C ARG A 439 -11.91 0.22 -15.72
N LEU A 440 -11.28 1.28 -15.20
CA LEU A 440 -10.93 1.44 -13.79
C LEU A 440 -11.70 2.63 -13.23
N GLY A 441 -12.41 2.45 -12.12
CA GLY A 441 -13.11 3.55 -11.48
C GLY A 441 -12.13 4.63 -10.97
N LEU A 442 -12.53 5.89 -11.06
CA LEU A 442 -11.74 7.05 -10.62
C LEU A 442 -11.24 6.96 -9.16
N ALA A 443 -12.00 6.30 -8.27
CA ALA A 443 -11.60 6.05 -6.88
C ALA A 443 -10.36 5.12 -6.73
N SER A 444 -10.00 4.39 -7.79
CA SER A 444 -8.82 3.53 -7.86
C SER A 444 -7.61 4.21 -8.51
N MET A 445 -7.70 5.52 -8.79
CA MET A 445 -6.64 6.31 -9.42
C MET A 445 -6.02 7.29 -8.43
N VAL A 446 -4.70 7.44 -8.54
CA VAL A 446 -3.94 8.52 -7.91
C VAL A 446 -3.42 9.42 -9.01
N PHE A 447 -3.74 10.70 -8.96
CA PHE A 447 -3.26 11.71 -9.88
C PHE A 447 -2.07 12.45 -9.27
N VAL A 448 -1.00 12.64 -10.04
CA VAL A 448 0.27 13.21 -9.58
C VAL A 448 0.71 14.30 -10.54
N ASP A 449 0.92 15.50 -9.99
CA ASP A 449 1.19 16.73 -10.74
C ASP A 449 1.98 17.69 -9.85
N ASP A 450 2.93 18.47 -10.40
CA ASP A 450 3.61 19.52 -9.66
C ASP A 450 2.78 20.82 -9.58
N ASN A 451 1.84 21.01 -10.50
CA ASN A 451 0.97 22.17 -10.55
C ASN A 451 -0.25 22.01 -9.63
N ARG A 452 -0.23 22.75 -8.51
CA ARG A 452 -1.32 22.77 -7.52
C ARG A 452 -2.68 23.13 -8.11
N ALA A 453 -2.74 24.03 -9.10
CA ALA A 453 -4.01 24.44 -9.70
C ALA A 453 -4.66 23.28 -10.47
N GLU A 454 -3.87 22.45 -11.14
CA GLU A 454 -4.36 21.25 -11.83
C GLU A 454 -4.84 20.20 -10.83
N CYS A 455 -4.09 19.97 -9.73
CA CYS A 455 -4.57 19.09 -8.65
C CYS A 455 -5.94 19.53 -8.10
N GLU A 456 -6.07 20.83 -7.77
CA GLU A 456 -7.28 21.39 -7.17
C GLU A 456 -8.47 21.29 -8.12
N GLN A 457 -8.23 21.53 -9.41
CA GLN A 457 -9.24 21.38 -10.46
C GLN A 457 -9.71 19.92 -10.58
N VAL A 458 -8.78 18.96 -10.58
CA VAL A 458 -9.11 17.53 -10.65
C VAL A 458 -9.93 17.09 -9.44
N VAL A 459 -9.56 17.52 -8.24
CA VAL A 459 -10.28 17.17 -7.01
C VAL A 459 -11.67 17.81 -6.97
N ALA A 460 -11.80 19.05 -7.44
CA ALA A 460 -13.10 19.72 -7.53
C ALA A 460 -14.04 19.02 -8.52
N ALA A 461 -13.52 18.57 -9.67
CA ALA A 461 -14.30 17.88 -10.69
C ALA A 461 -14.60 16.42 -10.33
N HIS A 462 -13.65 15.74 -9.71
CA HIS A 462 -13.74 14.33 -9.33
C HIS A 462 -13.29 14.12 -7.88
N PRO A 463 -14.17 14.38 -6.90
CA PRO A 463 -13.82 14.25 -5.49
C PRO A 463 -13.30 12.87 -5.11
N GLN A 464 -13.67 11.80 -5.83
CA GLN A 464 -13.15 10.45 -5.60
C GLN A 464 -11.69 10.22 -6.05
N VAL A 465 -11.12 11.06 -6.91
CA VAL A 465 -9.72 10.92 -7.38
C VAL A 465 -8.78 11.41 -6.28
N ARG A 466 -7.68 10.70 -6.07
CA ARG A 466 -6.67 11.06 -5.08
C ARG A 466 -5.57 11.88 -5.74
N ALA A 467 -5.57 13.20 -5.57
CA ALA A 467 -4.53 14.06 -6.13
C ALA A 467 -3.37 14.30 -5.14
N ILE A 468 -2.15 14.20 -5.66
CA ILE A 468 -0.91 14.49 -4.94
C ILE A 468 -0.23 15.63 -5.67
N CYS A 469 -0.15 16.78 -5.02
CA CYS A 469 0.66 17.88 -5.52
C CYS A 469 2.11 17.66 -5.11
N LEU A 470 2.95 17.42 -6.11
CA LEU A 470 4.35 17.14 -5.91
C LEU A 470 5.07 18.32 -5.30
N PRO A 471 6.15 18.05 -4.56
CA PRO A 471 6.91 19.13 -3.99
C PRO A 471 7.63 19.99 -5.03
N VAL A 472 8.16 21.15 -4.63
CA VAL A 472 8.99 21.97 -5.53
C VAL A 472 10.31 21.26 -5.88
N ALA A 473 10.80 20.38 -5.00
CA ALA A 473 12.07 19.70 -5.20
C ALA A 473 11.84 18.26 -5.71
N PRO A 474 12.29 17.92 -6.95
CA PRO A 474 12.16 16.57 -7.53
C PRO A 474 12.72 15.44 -6.66
N SER A 475 13.77 15.72 -5.88
CA SER A 475 14.38 14.76 -4.95
C SER A 475 13.44 14.29 -3.83
N LYS A 476 12.30 14.96 -3.63
CA LYS A 476 11.29 14.60 -2.63
C LYS A 476 10.08 13.86 -3.22
N PHE A 477 10.02 13.68 -4.54
CA PHE A 477 8.84 13.09 -5.21
C PHE A 477 8.61 11.64 -4.78
N PRO A 478 9.64 10.75 -4.74
CA PRO A 478 9.44 9.37 -4.29
C PRO A 478 8.88 9.29 -2.87
N ALA A 479 9.42 10.10 -1.95
CA ALA A 479 8.99 10.12 -0.55
C ALA A 479 7.57 10.65 -0.39
N ALA A 480 7.17 11.66 -1.18
CA ALA A 480 5.80 12.17 -1.19
C ALA A 480 4.81 11.09 -1.64
N LEU A 481 5.16 10.34 -2.68
CA LEU A 481 4.32 9.27 -3.22
C LEU A 481 4.30 8.04 -2.29
N ALA A 482 5.40 7.71 -1.63
CA ALA A 482 5.50 6.61 -0.66
C ALA A 482 4.73 6.85 0.64
N ALA A 483 4.53 8.11 1.04
CA ALA A 483 3.78 8.48 2.24
C ALA A 483 2.25 8.33 2.06
N VAL A 484 1.79 8.02 0.85
CA VAL A 484 0.38 7.93 0.50
C VAL A 484 -0.15 6.54 0.87
N PRO A 485 -1.20 6.46 1.70
CA PRO A 485 -1.70 5.18 2.22
C PRO A 485 -2.21 4.24 1.12
N TRP A 486 -2.62 4.82 0.00
CA TRP A 486 -3.28 4.13 -1.09
C TRP A 486 -2.33 3.43 -2.06
N LEU A 487 -1.03 3.70 -1.99
CA LEU A 487 -0.03 2.99 -2.80
C LEU A 487 0.65 1.87 -2.02
N GLN A 488 0.15 1.60 -0.81
CA GLN A 488 0.59 0.43 -0.05
C GLN A 488 0.18 -0.85 -0.80
N PRO A 489 1.13 -1.78 -1.00
CA PRO A 489 0.82 -3.04 -1.64
C PRO A 489 -0.11 -3.83 -0.71
N GLY A 490 -1.23 -4.32 -1.26
CA GLY A 490 -1.96 -5.42 -0.60
C GLY A 490 -1.22 -6.74 -0.77
N THR A 491 -1.90 -7.87 -0.60
CA THR A 491 -1.34 -9.18 -0.96
C THR A 491 -0.97 -9.20 -2.44
N LEU A 492 0.33 -9.21 -2.73
CA LEU A 492 0.88 -9.29 -4.08
C LEU A 492 0.70 -10.72 -4.59
N SER A 493 -0.06 -10.89 -5.66
CA SER A 493 -0.21 -12.17 -6.34
C SER A 493 0.68 -12.22 -7.60
N ALA A 494 1.03 -13.43 -8.05
CA ALA A 494 1.75 -13.63 -9.32
C ALA A 494 1.04 -12.94 -10.51
N GLU A 495 -0.28 -12.76 -10.41
CA GLU A 495 -1.14 -12.16 -11.42
C GLU A 495 -1.12 -10.63 -11.39
N ASP A 496 -0.74 -10.02 -10.26
CA ASP A 496 -0.51 -8.59 -10.17
C ASP A 496 0.68 -8.18 -11.05
N PHE A 497 1.71 -9.01 -11.14
CA PHE A 497 2.86 -8.83 -12.05
C PHE A 497 2.50 -8.96 -13.54
N ALA A 498 1.39 -9.61 -13.87
CA ALA A 498 0.90 -9.78 -15.24
C ALA A 498 -0.14 -8.72 -15.67
N ARG A 499 -0.54 -7.85 -14.73
CA ARG A 499 -1.67 -6.92 -14.93
C ARG A 499 -1.41 -5.88 -16.03
N GLN A 500 -0.24 -5.25 -16.04
CA GLN A 500 0.09 -4.23 -17.04
C GLN A 500 0.05 -4.80 -18.47
N ARG A 501 0.65 -5.98 -18.67
CA ARG A 501 0.64 -6.68 -19.96
C ARG A 501 -0.77 -7.04 -20.41
N SER A 502 -1.65 -7.46 -19.47
CA SER A 502 -3.06 -7.72 -19.78
C SER A 502 -3.82 -6.47 -20.27
N TYR A 503 -3.53 -5.29 -19.71
CA TYR A 503 -4.18 -4.05 -20.14
C TYR A 503 -3.66 -3.52 -21.47
N GLN A 504 -2.36 -3.70 -21.74
CA GLN A 504 -1.80 -3.39 -23.05
C GLN A 504 -2.37 -4.33 -24.13
N ALA A 505 -2.54 -5.61 -23.80
CA ALA A 505 -3.23 -6.56 -24.66
C ALA A 505 -4.69 -6.15 -24.90
N LEU A 506 -5.40 -5.64 -23.89
CA LEU A 506 -6.77 -5.13 -24.05
C LEU A 506 -6.82 -3.94 -25.03
N ALA A 507 -5.91 -2.98 -24.89
CA ALA A 507 -5.83 -1.83 -25.79
C ALA A 507 -5.49 -2.25 -27.23
N ALA A 508 -4.52 -3.16 -27.42
CA ALA A 508 -4.17 -3.71 -28.72
C ALA A 508 -5.34 -4.50 -29.34
N ALA A 509 -6.09 -5.23 -28.52
CA ALA A 509 -7.28 -5.97 -28.96
C ALA A 509 -8.43 -5.02 -29.36
N GLU A 510 -8.63 -3.90 -28.65
CA GLU A 510 -9.60 -2.87 -29.04
C GLU A 510 -9.22 -2.22 -30.40
N GLU A 511 -7.94 -1.97 -30.67
CA GLU A 511 -7.48 -1.51 -32.00
C GLU A 511 -7.79 -2.53 -33.11
N LEU A 512 -7.61 -3.83 -32.84
CA LEU A 512 -7.96 -4.92 -33.75
C LEU A 512 -9.47 -5.12 -33.94
N SER A 513 -10.30 -4.62 -33.02
CA SER A 513 -11.76 -4.71 -33.12
C SER A 513 -12.35 -3.71 -34.14
N VAL A 514 -11.59 -2.68 -34.50
CA VAL A 514 -12.03 -1.64 -35.45
C VAL A 514 -12.23 -2.25 -36.84
N GLY A 515 -13.48 -2.50 -37.20
CA GLY A 515 -13.88 -3.05 -38.50
C GLY A 515 -14.27 -4.53 -38.52
N ASN A 516 -14.21 -5.24 -37.39
CA ASN A 516 -14.61 -6.65 -37.26
C ASN A 516 -15.95 -6.79 -36.51
N SER A 517 -16.69 -7.88 -36.75
CA SER A 517 -17.83 -8.23 -35.90
C SER A 517 -17.37 -8.72 -34.52
N LEU A 518 -18.25 -8.64 -33.50
CA LEU A 518 -17.92 -9.07 -32.14
C LEU A 518 -17.51 -10.55 -32.08
N ASP A 519 -18.22 -11.42 -32.79
CA ASP A 519 -17.96 -12.87 -32.80
C ASP A 519 -16.61 -13.20 -33.45
N GLU A 520 -16.28 -12.57 -34.59
CA GLU A 520 -14.98 -12.73 -35.27
C GLU A 520 -13.83 -12.25 -34.37
N PHE A 521 -14.04 -11.16 -33.64
CA PHE A 521 -13.07 -10.66 -32.68
C PHE A 521 -12.85 -11.66 -31.53
N LEU A 522 -13.93 -12.19 -30.93
CA LEU A 522 -13.85 -13.16 -29.83
C LEU A 522 -13.22 -14.49 -30.25
N ASP A 523 -13.55 -15.00 -31.43
CA ASP A 523 -12.90 -16.20 -31.99
C ASP A 523 -11.40 -15.97 -32.23
N GLY A 524 -11.03 -14.79 -32.72
CA GLY A 524 -9.64 -14.40 -32.95
C GLY A 524 -8.79 -14.27 -31.67
N LEU A 525 -9.40 -14.22 -30.48
CA LEU A 525 -8.68 -14.22 -29.20
C LEU A 525 -8.12 -15.60 -28.84
N GLU A 526 -8.64 -16.68 -29.43
CA GLU A 526 -8.25 -18.07 -29.14
C GLU A 526 -8.28 -18.40 -27.63
N MET A 527 -9.42 -18.10 -26.99
CA MET A 527 -9.53 -18.16 -25.53
C MET A 527 -9.62 -19.59 -25.00
N THR A 528 -8.95 -19.82 -23.87
CA THR A 528 -9.05 -21.04 -23.06
C THR A 528 -9.40 -20.69 -21.62
N ALA A 529 -10.34 -21.43 -21.02
CA ALA A 529 -10.73 -21.25 -19.63
C ALA A 529 -10.54 -22.54 -18.83
N VAL A 530 -10.18 -22.38 -17.56
CA VAL A 530 -10.16 -23.45 -16.55
C VAL A 530 -11.04 -22.99 -15.40
N ILE A 531 -12.03 -23.81 -15.05
CA ILE A 531 -12.87 -23.60 -13.87
C ILE A 531 -12.46 -24.63 -12.83
N GLU A 532 -12.20 -24.20 -11.60
CA GLU A 532 -11.74 -25.08 -10.52
C GLU A 532 -12.44 -24.72 -9.20
N PRO A 533 -12.69 -25.70 -8.30
CA PRO A 533 -13.15 -25.43 -6.95
C PRO A 533 -12.22 -24.49 -6.19
N ILE A 534 -12.76 -23.68 -5.29
CA ILE A 534 -11.91 -22.87 -4.40
C ILE A 534 -11.19 -23.81 -3.41
N ASP A 535 -9.88 -23.89 -3.54
CA ASP A 535 -9.00 -24.67 -2.67
C ASP A 535 -8.12 -23.78 -1.77
N ALA A 536 -7.25 -24.40 -0.97
CA ALA A 536 -6.34 -23.65 -0.09
C ALA A 536 -5.35 -22.75 -0.85
N ARG A 537 -5.07 -23.01 -2.14
CA ARG A 537 -4.13 -22.24 -2.96
C ARG A 537 -4.80 -21.02 -3.60
N THR A 538 -6.09 -21.12 -3.90
CA THR A 538 -6.89 -20.10 -4.60
C THR A 538 -7.76 -19.26 -3.67
N LEU A 539 -7.94 -19.67 -2.42
CA LEU A 539 -8.75 -18.99 -1.40
C LEU A 539 -8.42 -17.50 -1.25
N ASP A 540 -7.15 -17.17 -1.05
CA ASP A 540 -6.67 -15.79 -0.87
C ASP A 540 -7.06 -14.92 -2.07
N ARG A 541 -6.94 -15.50 -3.28
CA ARG A 541 -7.21 -14.81 -4.52
C ARG A 541 -8.70 -14.62 -4.76
N ALA A 542 -9.52 -15.63 -4.48
CA ALA A 542 -10.97 -15.54 -4.56
C ALA A 542 -11.50 -14.45 -3.61
N ALA A 543 -11.06 -14.46 -2.34
CA ALA A 543 -11.40 -13.43 -1.36
C ALA A 543 -10.93 -12.03 -1.81
N GLN A 544 -9.72 -11.93 -2.38
CA GLN A 544 -9.21 -10.68 -2.92
C GLN A 544 -10.07 -10.15 -4.08
N LEU A 545 -10.52 -11.03 -4.99
CA LEU A 545 -11.43 -10.65 -6.09
C LEU A 545 -12.79 -10.21 -5.58
N ILE A 546 -13.37 -10.91 -4.61
CA ILE A 546 -14.63 -10.55 -3.94
C ILE A 546 -14.52 -9.17 -3.29
N ALA A 547 -13.42 -8.89 -2.58
CA ALA A 547 -13.20 -7.59 -1.95
C ALA A 547 -12.99 -6.45 -2.97
N LYS A 548 -12.31 -6.72 -4.08
CA LYS A 548 -11.85 -5.69 -5.02
C LYS A 548 -12.80 -5.43 -6.20
N THR A 549 -13.76 -6.31 -6.49
CA THR A 549 -14.56 -6.20 -7.73
C THR A 549 -15.89 -5.50 -7.47
N ASN A 550 -16.11 -4.40 -8.19
CA ASN A 550 -17.29 -3.54 -8.04
C ASN A 550 -18.11 -3.38 -9.32
N GLN A 551 -17.48 -3.36 -10.50
CA GLN A 551 -18.17 -3.06 -11.76
C GLN A 551 -18.89 -4.26 -12.35
N PHE A 552 -18.28 -5.44 -12.23
CA PHE A 552 -18.86 -6.72 -12.63
C PHE A 552 -19.02 -7.57 -11.37
N ASN A 553 -19.92 -7.14 -10.49
CA ASN A 553 -20.33 -7.90 -9.31
C ASN A 553 -21.83 -7.64 -9.11
N LEU A 554 -22.64 -8.71 -9.21
CA LEU A 554 -24.10 -8.58 -9.26
C LEU A 554 -24.73 -8.19 -7.93
N THR A 555 -24.19 -8.68 -6.81
CA THR A 555 -24.78 -8.46 -5.48
C THR A 555 -23.95 -7.51 -4.62
N THR A 556 -22.67 -7.31 -4.96
CA THR A 556 -21.67 -6.57 -4.18
C THR A 556 -21.48 -7.08 -2.75
N ARG A 557 -21.97 -8.30 -2.45
CA ARG A 557 -21.73 -9.00 -1.19
C ARG A 557 -20.23 -9.18 -0.99
N ARG A 558 -19.75 -8.88 0.21
CA ARG A 558 -18.33 -8.98 0.59
C ARG A 558 -18.17 -10.14 1.54
N HIS A 559 -17.56 -11.20 1.03
CA HIS A 559 -17.09 -12.30 1.85
C HIS A 559 -15.63 -12.07 2.18
N THR A 560 -15.32 -12.14 3.48
CA THR A 560 -13.97 -12.26 4.01
C THR A 560 -13.37 -13.60 3.60
N GLN A 561 -12.04 -13.70 3.68
CA GLN A 561 -11.35 -14.96 3.42
C GLN A 561 -11.82 -16.09 4.35
N ALA A 562 -12.14 -15.78 5.61
CA ALA A 562 -12.64 -16.75 6.57
C ALA A 562 -14.02 -17.30 6.16
N GLU A 563 -14.93 -16.42 5.75
CA GLU A 563 -16.26 -16.82 5.25
C GLU A 563 -16.13 -17.70 4.00
N VAL A 564 -15.35 -17.29 2.98
CA VAL A 564 -15.12 -18.13 1.79
C VAL A 564 -14.49 -19.48 2.16
N GLY A 565 -13.61 -19.48 3.16
CA GLY A 565 -12.98 -20.68 3.69
C GLY A 565 -13.97 -21.65 4.35
N GLN A 566 -15.06 -21.15 4.94
CA GLN A 566 -16.15 -21.95 5.48
C GLN A 566 -17.08 -22.44 4.36
N LEU A 567 -17.47 -21.54 3.44
CA LEU A 567 -18.36 -21.87 2.32
C LEU A 567 -17.81 -23.01 1.46
N ARG A 568 -16.51 -23.05 1.17
CA ARG A 568 -15.92 -24.13 0.35
C ARG A 568 -15.99 -25.52 1.00
N THR A 569 -16.18 -25.60 2.32
CA THR A 569 -16.24 -26.87 3.05
C THR A 569 -17.67 -27.38 3.25
N ASP A 570 -18.68 -26.57 2.89
CA ASP A 570 -20.08 -26.93 2.97
C ASP A 570 -20.55 -27.52 1.63
N GLU A 571 -21.02 -28.77 1.63
CA GLU A 571 -21.45 -29.50 0.42
C GLU A 571 -22.68 -28.89 -0.26
N ARG A 572 -23.40 -28.00 0.43
CA ARG A 572 -24.51 -27.21 -0.11
C ARG A 572 -24.02 -26.07 -1.00
N TRP A 573 -22.74 -25.73 -0.95
CA TRP A 573 -22.18 -24.59 -1.68
C TRP A 573 -21.38 -25.04 -2.90
N PHE A 574 -21.71 -24.45 -4.04
CA PHE A 574 -20.83 -24.41 -5.19
C PHE A 574 -19.87 -23.24 -5.04
N THR A 575 -18.57 -23.52 -5.00
CA THR A 575 -17.53 -22.49 -4.92
C THR A 575 -16.51 -22.73 -6.02
N ALA A 576 -16.41 -21.79 -6.96
CA ALA A 576 -15.50 -21.95 -8.10
C ALA A 576 -14.77 -20.65 -8.45
N THR A 577 -13.56 -20.83 -8.97
CA THR A 577 -12.80 -19.77 -9.66
C THR A 577 -12.72 -20.06 -11.15
N LEU A 578 -12.61 -19.01 -11.96
CA LEU A 578 -12.33 -19.12 -13.40
C LEU A 578 -10.99 -18.47 -13.71
N ARG A 579 -10.09 -19.24 -14.34
CA ARG A 579 -8.85 -18.76 -14.96
C ARG A 579 -9.06 -18.64 -16.47
N LEU A 580 -8.59 -17.55 -17.06
CA LEU A 580 -8.71 -17.29 -18.50
C LEU A 580 -7.35 -16.98 -19.12
N ARG A 581 -7.09 -17.55 -20.30
CA ARG A 581 -5.93 -17.24 -21.15
C ARG A 581 -6.39 -16.97 -22.57
N ASP A 582 -5.79 -15.99 -23.22
CA ASP A 582 -5.95 -15.70 -24.66
C ASP A 582 -4.58 -15.73 -25.37
N ARG A 583 -4.56 -15.43 -26.67
CA ARG A 583 -3.31 -15.38 -27.47
C ARG A 583 -2.31 -14.29 -27.06
N PHE A 584 -2.76 -13.25 -26.36
CA PHE A 584 -1.96 -12.09 -25.97
C PHE A 584 -1.41 -12.21 -24.55
N ALA A 585 -2.15 -12.83 -23.64
CA ALA A 585 -1.80 -12.93 -22.24
C ALA A 585 -2.49 -14.10 -21.52
N ASP A 586 -1.82 -14.59 -20.47
CA ASP A 586 -2.46 -15.36 -19.41
C ASP A 586 -3.00 -14.38 -18.36
N HIS A 587 -4.32 -14.34 -18.18
CA HIS A 587 -4.96 -13.40 -17.28
C HIS A 587 -5.09 -13.93 -15.86
N GLY A 588 -4.66 -15.16 -15.55
CA GLY A 588 -4.81 -15.76 -14.24
C GLY A 588 -6.26 -15.91 -13.80
N ILE A 589 -6.50 -16.01 -12.48
CA ILE A 589 -7.85 -16.11 -11.92
C ILE A 589 -8.57 -14.77 -12.08
N VAL A 590 -9.64 -14.81 -12.86
CA VAL A 590 -10.43 -13.65 -13.31
C VAL A 590 -11.88 -13.70 -12.88
N GLY A 591 -12.42 -14.85 -12.45
CA GLY A 591 -13.82 -14.96 -12.05
C GLY A 591 -14.00 -15.74 -10.75
N VAL A 592 -15.08 -15.44 -10.04
CA VAL A 592 -15.52 -16.21 -8.85
C VAL A 592 -17.04 -16.36 -8.92
N LEU A 593 -17.52 -17.58 -8.65
CA LEU A 593 -18.94 -17.87 -8.45
C LEU A 593 -19.13 -18.62 -7.14
N LEU A 594 -20.03 -18.10 -6.29
CA LEU A 594 -20.53 -18.74 -5.08
C LEU A 594 -22.05 -18.92 -5.21
N ALA A 595 -22.54 -20.14 -5.01
CA ALA A 595 -23.97 -20.44 -5.03
C ALA A 595 -24.33 -21.47 -3.96
N GLU A 596 -25.52 -21.36 -3.38
CA GLU A 596 -26.02 -22.26 -2.34
C GLU A 596 -27.21 -23.06 -2.88
N HIS A 597 -27.24 -24.37 -2.59
CA HIS A 597 -28.38 -25.22 -2.85
C HIS A 597 -29.44 -25.06 -1.74
N ILE A 598 -30.62 -24.54 -2.09
CA ILE A 598 -31.71 -24.21 -1.17
C ILE A 598 -33.01 -24.83 -1.68
N GLY A 599 -33.58 -25.75 -0.90
CA GLY A 599 -34.82 -26.42 -1.28
C GLY A 599 -34.64 -27.27 -2.55
N ASP A 600 -35.43 -26.96 -3.59
CA ASP A 600 -35.40 -27.58 -4.92
C ASP A 600 -34.68 -26.72 -5.97
N GLY A 601 -33.96 -25.68 -5.54
CA GLY A 601 -33.23 -24.76 -6.42
C GLY A 601 -31.82 -24.43 -5.93
N VAL A 602 -31.09 -23.67 -6.74
CA VAL A 602 -29.77 -23.13 -6.42
C VAL A 602 -29.82 -21.62 -6.52
N GLU A 603 -29.34 -20.91 -5.50
CA GLU A 603 -29.26 -19.46 -5.49
C GLU A 603 -27.81 -19.00 -5.67
N ILE A 604 -27.57 -18.15 -6.66
CA ILE A 604 -26.27 -17.50 -6.88
C ILE A 604 -26.14 -16.33 -5.89
N ASP A 605 -25.24 -16.49 -4.93
CA ASP A 605 -24.90 -15.47 -3.94
C ASP A 605 -23.94 -14.42 -4.51
N THR A 606 -22.88 -14.88 -5.18
CA THR A 606 -21.82 -14.03 -5.72
C THR A 606 -21.45 -14.48 -7.12
N LEU A 607 -21.54 -13.58 -8.08
CA LEU A 607 -20.96 -13.73 -9.42
C LEU A 607 -20.18 -12.45 -9.74
N LEU A 608 -18.89 -12.62 -10.02
CA LEU A 608 -18.04 -11.51 -10.39
C LEU A 608 -16.98 -11.90 -11.43
N LEU A 609 -16.56 -10.90 -12.20
CA LEU A 609 -15.44 -10.99 -13.12
C LEU A 609 -14.49 -9.80 -12.94
N SER A 610 -13.21 -10.05 -13.11
CA SER A 610 -12.18 -9.04 -13.19
C SER A 610 -12.40 -8.16 -14.42
N CYS A 611 -12.23 -6.85 -14.23
CA CYS A 611 -12.32 -5.84 -15.29
C CYS A 611 -11.51 -6.11 -16.56
N ARG A 612 -10.45 -6.94 -16.49
CA ARG A 612 -9.59 -7.28 -17.63
C ARG A 612 -10.18 -8.31 -18.62
N VAL A 613 -11.27 -9.00 -18.25
CA VAL A 613 -11.92 -10.00 -19.12
C VAL A 613 -13.39 -9.67 -19.42
N ILE A 614 -13.84 -8.46 -19.05
CA ILE A 614 -15.22 -8.02 -19.32
C ILE A 614 -15.43 -7.93 -20.84
N GLY A 615 -16.56 -8.47 -21.31
CA GLY A 615 -16.91 -8.51 -22.72
C GLY A 615 -16.33 -9.69 -23.48
N ARG A 616 -15.74 -10.67 -22.77
CA ARG A 616 -15.22 -11.91 -23.35
C ARG A 616 -16.14 -13.10 -23.16
N THR A 617 -17.36 -12.89 -22.65
CA THR A 617 -18.37 -13.94 -22.41
C THR A 617 -17.96 -15.03 -21.41
N ALA A 618 -16.90 -14.80 -20.60
CA ALA A 618 -16.40 -15.75 -19.62
C ALA A 618 -17.39 -16.02 -18.47
N GLU A 619 -18.33 -15.11 -18.23
CA GLU A 619 -19.43 -15.27 -17.29
C GLU A 619 -20.32 -16.48 -17.61
N SER A 620 -20.52 -16.77 -18.90
CA SER A 620 -21.41 -17.83 -19.37
C SER A 620 -20.88 -19.20 -18.96
N ASN A 621 -19.56 -19.37 -18.97
CA ASN A 621 -18.88 -20.60 -18.57
C ASN A 621 -19.03 -20.89 -17.07
N LEU A 622 -18.94 -19.86 -16.21
CA LEU A 622 -19.23 -20.02 -14.78
C LEU A 622 -20.69 -20.41 -14.54
N LEU A 623 -21.62 -19.79 -15.27
CA LEU A 623 -23.05 -20.13 -15.17
C LEU A 623 -23.35 -21.53 -15.69
N ALA A 624 -22.71 -21.97 -16.77
CA ALA A 624 -22.80 -23.33 -17.27
C ALA A 624 -22.32 -24.33 -16.22
N ALA A 625 -21.16 -24.09 -15.61
CA ALA A 625 -20.59 -24.96 -14.58
C ALA A 625 -21.51 -25.11 -13.34
N VAL A 626 -22.04 -24.00 -12.80
CA VAL A 626 -22.99 -24.09 -11.67
C VAL A 626 -24.32 -24.74 -12.07
N SER A 627 -24.77 -24.56 -13.32
CA SER A 627 -25.99 -25.20 -13.83
C SER A 627 -25.82 -26.72 -13.91
N HIS A 628 -24.67 -27.21 -14.38
CA HIS A 628 -24.35 -28.64 -14.38
C HIS A 628 -24.35 -29.20 -12.95
N TRP A 629 -23.64 -28.53 -12.03
CA TRP A 629 -23.61 -28.92 -10.62
C TRP A 629 -25.00 -28.93 -9.96
N ALA A 630 -25.86 -27.96 -10.32
CA ALA A 630 -27.22 -27.86 -9.82
C ALA A 630 -28.11 -29.01 -10.33
N ILE A 631 -28.03 -29.33 -11.62
CA ILE A 631 -28.78 -30.43 -12.26
C ILE A 631 -28.38 -31.78 -11.65
N GLU A 632 -27.09 -32.01 -11.44
CA GLU A 632 -26.59 -33.25 -10.80
C GLU A 632 -27.13 -33.45 -9.38
N ARG A 633 -27.51 -32.37 -8.70
CA ARG A 633 -28.12 -32.38 -7.37
C ARG A 633 -29.65 -32.38 -7.38
N GLY A 634 -30.26 -32.43 -8.56
CA GLY A 634 -31.71 -32.48 -8.74
C GLY A 634 -32.42 -31.13 -8.60
N ALA A 635 -31.68 -30.01 -8.63
CA ALA A 635 -32.28 -28.69 -8.65
C ALA A 635 -33.01 -28.45 -9.98
N ARG A 636 -34.17 -27.81 -9.91
CA ARG A 636 -34.99 -27.49 -11.09
C ARG A 636 -34.83 -26.05 -11.55
N GLN A 637 -34.28 -25.21 -10.68
CA GLN A 637 -34.18 -23.78 -10.92
C GLN A 637 -32.85 -23.22 -10.42
N LEU A 638 -32.28 -22.32 -11.22
CA LEU A 638 -31.13 -21.50 -10.84
C LEU A 638 -31.60 -20.05 -10.67
N THR A 639 -31.44 -19.49 -9.48
CA THR A 639 -31.88 -18.14 -9.14
C THR A 639 -30.70 -17.20 -9.01
N GLY A 640 -30.75 -16.09 -9.75
CA GLY A 640 -29.79 -15.01 -9.72
C GLY A 640 -30.33 -13.76 -9.02
N ARG A 641 -29.47 -13.04 -8.30
CA ARG A 641 -29.82 -11.74 -7.69
C ARG A 641 -28.93 -10.63 -8.21
N TYR A 642 -29.55 -9.48 -8.49
CA TYR A 642 -28.86 -8.24 -8.80
C TYR A 642 -29.26 -7.17 -7.77
N VAL A 643 -28.26 -6.61 -7.09
CA VAL A 643 -28.40 -5.51 -6.15
C VAL A 643 -27.80 -4.26 -6.81
N PRO A 644 -28.62 -3.33 -7.31
CA PRO A 644 -28.13 -2.14 -8.00
C PRO A 644 -27.29 -1.25 -7.11
N THR A 645 -26.16 -0.81 -7.66
CA THR A 645 -25.28 0.22 -7.10
C THR A 645 -24.86 1.18 -8.20
N VAL A 646 -24.32 2.34 -7.82
CA VAL A 646 -23.74 3.30 -8.79
C VAL A 646 -22.63 2.66 -9.63
N ARG A 647 -21.96 1.62 -9.13
CA ARG A 647 -20.76 1.05 -9.74
C ARG A 647 -21.00 -0.18 -10.61
N ASN A 648 -22.09 -0.93 -10.41
CA ASN A 648 -22.37 -2.21 -11.11
C ASN A 648 -23.48 -2.12 -12.17
N ALA A 649 -23.84 -0.91 -12.62
CA ALA A 649 -24.86 -0.72 -13.66
C ALA A 649 -24.56 -1.50 -14.96
N LEU A 650 -23.29 -1.78 -15.25
CA LEU A 650 -22.83 -2.55 -16.41
C LEU A 650 -23.47 -3.94 -16.51
N VAL A 651 -23.83 -4.54 -15.38
CA VAL A 651 -24.30 -5.93 -15.28
C VAL A 651 -25.78 -6.05 -14.95
N ALA A 652 -26.53 -4.94 -14.98
CA ALA A 652 -27.96 -4.92 -14.66
C ALA A 652 -28.79 -5.87 -15.51
N ASP A 653 -28.44 -6.01 -16.79
CA ASP A 653 -29.14 -6.87 -17.75
C ASP A 653 -28.39 -8.18 -18.05
N LEU A 654 -27.42 -8.56 -17.19
CA LEU A 654 -26.62 -9.78 -17.42
C LEU A 654 -27.49 -11.04 -17.47
N TYR A 655 -28.32 -11.25 -16.45
CA TYR A 655 -29.21 -12.41 -16.35
C TYR A 655 -30.21 -12.51 -17.51
N PRO A 656 -30.96 -11.44 -17.86
CA PRO A 656 -31.83 -11.46 -19.05
C PRO A 656 -31.11 -11.82 -20.35
N ARG A 657 -29.90 -11.29 -20.58
CA ARG A 657 -29.11 -11.63 -21.79
C ARG A 657 -28.69 -13.09 -21.85
N LEU A 658 -28.60 -13.76 -20.70
CA LEU A 658 -28.20 -15.16 -20.59
C LEU A 658 -29.41 -16.10 -20.43
N GLY A 659 -30.62 -15.60 -20.72
CA GLY A 659 -31.83 -16.40 -20.78
C GLY A 659 -32.55 -16.60 -19.45
N PHE A 660 -32.22 -15.84 -18.41
CA PHE A 660 -32.98 -15.87 -17.16
C PHE A 660 -34.23 -14.98 -17.28
N ASP A 661 -35.35 -15.48 -16.78
CA ASP A 661 -36.61 -14.75 -16.70
C ASP A 661 -36.62 -13.84 -15.47
N THR A 662 -37.27 -12.68 -15.60
CA THR A 662 -37.44 -11.75 -14.47
C THR A 662 -38.58 -12.24 -13.58
N GLU A 663 -38.26 -12.70 -12.38
CA GLU A 663 -39.27 -13.10 -11.39
C GLU A 663 -39.76 -11.91 -10.57
N ARG A 664 -38.83 -11.04 -10.16
CA ARG A 664 -39.13 -9.87 -9.33
C ARG A 664 -38.14 -8.76 -9.63
N ARG A 665 -38.64 -7.53 -9.78
CA ARG A 665 -37.80 -6.34 -9.95
C ARG A 665 -38.27 -5.25 -8.99
N THR A 666 -37.45 -4.90 -8.01
CA THR A 666 -37.66 -3.72 -7.15
C THR A 666 -36.50 -2.75 -7.33
N PRO A 667 -36.61 -1.49 -6.87
CA PRO A 667 -35.49 -0.54 -6.89
C PRO A 667 -34.26 -1.04 -6.10
N GLU A 668 -34.46 -1.90 -5.09
CA GLU A 668 -33.41 -2.40 -4.20
C GLU A 668 -32.82 -3.73 -4.64
N VAL A 669 -33.61 -4.63 -5.25
CA VAL A 669 -33.16 -5.97 -5.68
C VAL A 669 -33.97 -6.45 -6.89
N SER A 670 -33.28 -6.98 -7.89
CA SER A 670 -33.87 -7.79 -8.96
C SER A 670 -33.53 -9.27 -8.76
N VAL A 671 -34.52 -10.13 -8.96
CA VAL A 671 -34.41 -11.60 -8.88
C VAL A 671 -34.77 -12.17 -10.24
N PHE A 672 -33.93 -13.08 -10.71
CA PHE A 672 -34.06 -13.72 -12.00
C PHE A 672 -34.00 -15.24 -11.84
N GLY A 673 -34.83 -15.98 -12.56
CA GLY A 673 -34.89 -17.44 -12.51
C GLY A 673 -34.50 -18.03 -13.87
N TYR A 674 -33.77 -19.14 -13.86
CA TYR A 674 -33.49 -19.95 -15.03
C TYR A 674 -34.01 -21.36 -14.80
N ASP A 675 -34.81 -21.86 -15.75
CA ASP A 675 -35.37 -23.21 -15.72
C ASP A 675 -34.32 -24.22 -16.17
N LEU A 676 -33.85 -25.05 -15.23
CA LEU A 676 -32.84 -26.08 -15.50
C LEU A 676 -33.44 -27.33 -16.15
N THR A 677 -34.77 -27.46 -16.23
CA THR A 677 -35.40 -28.61 -16.91
C THR A 677 -35.17 -28.60 -18.42
N GLY A 678 -34.93 -27.41 -18.99
CA GLY A 678 -34.53 -27.23 -20.39
C GLY A 678 -33.06 -27.53 -20.68
N GLY A 679 -32.25 -27.82 -19.67
CA GLY A 679 -30.80 -28.02 -19.77
C GLY A 679 -29.99 -26.96 -19.02
N PRO A 680 -28.65 -27.06 -19.04
CA PRO A 680 -27.77 -26.09 -18.40
C PRO A 680 -27.75 -24.75 -19.16
N VAL A 681 -27.39 -23.66 -18.47
CA VAL A 681 -27.10 -22.38 -19.12
C VAL A 681 -26.01 -22.57 -20.18
N PRO A 682 -26.17 -22.06 -21.42
CA PRO A 682 -25.17 -22.22 -22.47
C PRO A 682 -23.82 -21.59 -22.11
N ALA A 683 -22.74 -22.35 -22.29
CA ALA A 683 -21.37 -21.82 -22.21
C ALA A 683 -21.06 -20.93 -23.42
N SER A 684 -19.99 -20.13 -23.33
CA SER A 684 -19.53 -19.32 -24.46
C SER A 684 -19.04 -20.19 -25.61
N PRO A 685 -19.47 -19.93 -26.86
CA PRO A 685 -18.94 -20.63 -28.03
C PRO A 685 -17.47 -20.25 -28.36
N HIS A 686 -16.99 -19.13 -27.82
CA HIS A 686 -15.66 -18.57 -28.14
C HIS A 686 -14.56 -18.99 -27.16
N ILE A 687 -14.92 -19.72 -26.10
CA ILE A 687 -13.98 -20.15 -25.06
C ILE A 687 -13.88 -21.66 -25.08
N ARG A 688 -12.68 -22.18 -25.36
CA ARG A 688 -12.38 -23.61 -25.20
C ARG A 688 -12.17 -23.90 -23.72
N GLU A 689 -13.12 -24.60 -23.11
CA GLU A 689 -12.95 -25.08 -21.73
C GLU A 689 -11.97 -26.25 -21.69
N ALA A 690 -10.94 -26.13 -20.85
CA ALA A 690 -10.22 -27.29 -20.35
C ALA A 690 -11.02 -27.85 -19.17
N GLN A 691 -11.66 -29.01 -19.36
CA GLN A 691 -12.57 -29.63 -18.39
C GLN A 691 -11.95 -29.84 -16.99
N LEU A 692 -12.80 -29.65 -15.98
CA LEU A 692 -12.62 -29.91 -14.55
C LEU A 692 -12.13 -31.33 -14.24
N GLN A 693 -11.09 -31.44 -13.40
CA GLN A 693 -10.89 -32.59 -12.51
C GLN A 693 -11.75 -32.39 -11.26
N HIS A 694 -13.03 -32.77 -11.31
CA HIS A 694 -13.74 -33.16 -10.09
C HIS A 694 -13.27 -34.58 -9.73
N GLU A 695 -12.12 -34.72 -9.07
CA GLU A 695 -11.86 -35.93 -8.30
C GLU A 695 -12.66 -35.84 -7.00
N HIS A 696 -13.58 -36.79 -6.84
CA HIS A 696 -14.39 -37.02 -5.64
C HIS A 696 -13.56 -37.24 -4.38
#